data_AF-A0A5C8IA81-F1
#
_entry.id   AF-A0A5C8IA81-F1
#
_cell.length_a   1.000
_cell.length_b   1.000
_cell.length_c   1.000
_cell.angle_alpha   90.00
_cell.angle_beta   90.00
_cell.angle_gamma   90.00
#
_symmetry.space_group_name_H-M   'P 1'
#
loop_
_entity.id
_entity.type
_entity.pdbx_description
1 polymer ?
#
loop_
_entity_poly.entity_id
_entity_poly.type
_entity_poly.pdbx_seq_one_letter_code
_entity_poly.pdbx_strand_id
1 'polypeptide(L)'
;MPIPPRSRPSRGLSVRSIALVAGAFYYVAALVIFRDVLFAIPSVLRGETVIVGDELVPFFNWHTQLLDQAAGQFNDLVHGYEFRVRYAFLTTWLRFYPVLPFAILLVIPTLFWVTYLTVARFIERVFTALSPQAIYLATFFPVALIYLIMVYSKITHFYTLILGLVMMTMSALWMLYALLFAGRAWKRYMVIACLATLLNPAIHYLILFSLFFGLTIVTLLVGELANWIRRGGPARLRTLPARVRGFMTDGGRWPRLRRAFARWSATTSGRVVLAFAMYVAITLVPYALFVKYVALAGVSNLTDTVPGDFYFIQDASVSWLHMFSWDLAGITDKILFGDYLAKVPRYPDAAYTLLLVVPLLVPAVRRRLFRTRPHRQLLGVIAVAIVFALWATIGYGEPLWFPTFHRTLAALATTANESNSAIGDLLVTAAGTVVQILRFPHRFQLILFMLAPLVMSLTLAYLIDVVSGRWLRRSAHRSTGEVLIKLLATVSVGAVFFTPFWSNDPYRTVFASGNMAGFLSPFPLQDLKDLKRAIKELPEGKTVVIPPTETAKLVGDSNGVDHKFIDKFFIYYLDKPSYYYGLTGDVQNKFDFFLILRGLYYRQDWWINVARDINVKYIVVNRRIHSNGGIGAEYLPNVESFVEPGLARLSDDIALRFENDSYALYEITDLPSGPRDTILVDSSWQSYLDLVFSRRNLSRCYTFEFTPYVDLAAARAGPPIKLLTDDEPTSALDLYLLEHPEAISGPDTRMFAFNPDVVASNYYLSPMFRSFLLFSNTKWNRMGMITPGVFGTLRGSFVGLPRDTEIAIPVDIAESGRYRVLMRTANTANTVQVTAPSLGFDETFELRSPPENVKFYPVDDVYDTDRVAVDASGMSVSEIEDAVPEELVAVNFGYSYQDLGVVDADAGTHTFSLQKTDQNPMLFEGMMLVPDDVYQTLELPTDVVPITDPNELDCSERTESSGPDDGYVDAAANPEHANLTQDELLNLAAADVGDLEPPAGGVVGSSWIGVGVTVLILLMSGLIVRWRSRSRPDDPAPDDPAPDDPPSDDDDDDKEPTS
;
A
#
# COMPACT_ATOMS: atom_id res chain seq x y z
N MET A 1 -37.32 15.13 44.57
CA MET A 1 -37.84 16.06 43.55
C MET A 1 -38.81 15.29 42.65
N PRO A 2 -40.03 15.79 42.43
CA PRO A 2 -40.95 15.20 41.45
C PRO A 2 -40.41 15.38 40.03
N ILE A 3 -40.80 14.47 39.13
CA ILE A 3 -40.43 14.53 37.71
C ILE A 3 -41.20 15.69 37.06
N PRO A 4 -40.54 16.69 36.45
CA PRO A 4 -41.26 17.76 35.75
C PRO A 4 -42.01 17.17 34.54
N PRO A 5 -43.21 17.65 34.22
CA PRO A 5 -43.99 17.14 33.11
C PRO A 5 -43.22 17.32 31.79
N ARG A 6 -43.28 16.31 30.91
CA ARG A 6 -42.76 16.43 29.55
C ARG A 6 -43.51 17.56 28.84
N SER A 7 -42.81 18.63 28.49
CA SER A 7 -43.35 19.67 27.63
C SER A 7 -43.82 19.09 26.30
N ARG A 8 -44.93 19.63 25.78
CA ARG A 8 -45.44 19.28 24.44
C ARG A 8 -44.31 19.42 23.40
N PRO A 9 -44.24 18.55 22.38
CA PRO A 9 -43.21 18.65 21.35
C PRO A 9 -43.29 20.02 20.67
N SER A 10 -42.25 20.83 20.84
CA SER A 10 -42.09 22.07 20.08
C SER A 10 -41.97 21.75 18.59
N ARG A 11 -42.37 22.68 17.72
CA ARG A 11 -42.18 22.60 16.26
C ARG A 11 -40.70 22.76 15.87
N GLY A 12 -39.84 21.90 16.40
CA GLY A 12 -38.41 21.82 16.07
C GLY A 12 -38.15 20.98 14.83
N LEU A 13 -37.02 21.21 14.17
CA LEU A 13 -36.52 20.29 13.14
C LEU A 13 -36.40 18.88 13.71
N SER A 14 -37.06 17.90 13.07
CA SER A 14 -36.95 16.50 13.48
C SER A 14 -35.57 15.96 13.11
N VAL A 15 -35.03 15.06 13.94
CA VAL A 15 -33.75 14.37 13.66
C VAL A 15 -33.81 13.64 12.31
N ARG A 16 -34.97 13.04 11.97
CA ARG A 16 -35.20 12.40 10.68
C ARG A 16 -35.11 13.39 9.51
N SER A 17 -35.63 14.61 9.67
CA SER A 17 -35.54 15.67 8.67
C SER A 17 -34.08 16.12 8.46
N ILE A 18 -33.33 16.34 9.54
CA ILE A 18 -31.90 16.70 9.48
C ILE A 18 -31.12 15.61 8.74
N ALA A 19 -31.35 14.34 9.10
CA ALA A 19 -30.65 13.21 8.49
C ALA A 19 -30.98 13.00 7.01
N LEU A 20 -32.21 13.32 6.58
CA LEU A 20 -32.62 13.29 5.16
C LEU A 20 -32.01 14.46 4.37
N VAL A 21 -31.97 15.66 4.95
CA VAL A 21 -31.32 16.83 4.32
C VAL A 21 -29.81 16.62 4.18
N ALA A 22 -29.15 16.06 5.21
CA ALA A 22 -27.74 15.68 5.12
C ALA A 22 -27.47 14.65 4.01
N GLY A 23 -28.33 13.61 3.90
CA GLY A 23 -28.25 12.64 2.81
C GLY A 23 -28.42 13.28 1.44
N ALA A 24 -29.49 14.08 1.26
CA ALA A 24 -29.73 14.81 0.01
C ALA A 24 -28.57 15.75 -0.36
N PHE A 25 -27.95 16.42 0.62
CA PHE A 25 -26.76 17.23 0.38
C PHE A 25 -25.58 16.39 -0.13
N TYR A 26 -25.32 15.20 0.44
CA TYR A 26 -24.25 14.33 -0.07
C TYR A 26 -24.48 13.92 -1.54
N TYR A 27 -25.70 13.57 -1.93
CA TYR A 27 -26.01 13.26 -3.34
C TYR A 27 -25.89 14.49 -4.25
N VAL A 28 -26.43 15.65 -3.86
CA VAL A 28 -26.32 16.88 -4.66
C VAL A 28 -24.86 17.33 -4.79
N ALA A 29 -24.07 17.24 -3.72
CA ALA A 29 -22.64 17.52 -3.76
C ALA A 29 -21.88 16.55 -4.68
N ALA A 30 -22.23 15.26 -4.68
CA ALA A 30 -21.65 14.29 -5.60
C ALA A 30 -21.94 14.62 -7.08
N LEU A 31 -23.13 15.13 -7.41
CA LEU A 31 -23.46 15.60 -8.77
C LEU A 31 -22.64 16.83 -9.20
N VAL A 32 -22.22 17.69 -8.25
CA VAL A 32 -21.41 18.90 -8.54
C VAL A 32 -19.92 18.56 -8.61
N ILE A 33 -19.44 17.72 -7.70
CA ILE A 33 -18.04 17.26 -7.64
C ILE A 33 -17.73 16.35 -8.83
N PHE A 34 -18.58 15.37 -9.12
CA PHE A 34 -18.39 14.43 -10.22
C PHE A 34 -19.23 14.80 -11.45
N ARG A 35 -19.35 16.11 -11.74
CA ARG A 35 -20.15 16.59 -12.87
C ARG A 35 -19.63 16.11 -14.23
N ASP A 36 -18.30 15.97 -14.37
CA ASP A 36 -17.70 15.54 -15.63
C ASP A 36 -18.02 14.05 -15.87
N VAL A 37 -18.00 13.23 -14.82
CA VAL A 37 -18.51 11.84 -14.81
C VAL A 37 -20.00 11.79 -15.18
N LEU A 38 -20.82 12.70 -14.65
CA LEU A 38 -22.26 12.79 -14.97
C LEU A 38 -22.50 13.13 -16.45
N PHE A 39 -21.74 14.08 -17.00
CA PHE A 39 -21.85 14.47 -18.42
C PHE A 39 -21.24 13.42 -19.37
N ALA A 40 -20.29 12.61 -18.92
CA ALA A 40 -19.71 11.51 -19.69
C ALA A 40 -20.63 10.28 -19.84
N ILE A 41 -21.69 10.13 -19.02
CA ILE A 41 -22.58 8.95 -19.07
C ILE A 41 -23.05 8.59 -20.49
N PRO A 42 -23.53 9.53 -21.34
CA PRO A 42 -24.02 9.19 -22.67
C PRO A 42 -22.94 8.65 -23.62
N SER A 43 -21.72 9.19 -23.59
CA SER A 43 -20.61 8.72 -24.44
C SER A 43 -20.05 7.39 -23.93
N VAL A 44 -19.99 7.20 -22.60
CA VAL A 44 -19.61 5.92 -21.97
C VAL A 44 -20.61 4.81 -22.31
N LEU A 45 -21.92 5.10 -22.30
CA LEU A 45 -22.95 4.12 -22.69
C LEU A 45 -22.96 3.81 -24.19
N ARG A 46 -22.52 4.74 -25.05
CA ARG A 46 -22.24 4.48 -26.48
C ARG A 46 -20.88 3.79 -26.70
N GLY A 47 -20.08 3.63 -25.64
CA GLY A 47 -18.72 3.10 -25.71
C GLY A 47 -17.74 3.99 -26.48
N GLU A 48 -18.05 5.28 -26.68
CA GLU A 48 -17.18 6.26 -27.34
C GLU A 48 -16.02 6.67 -26.45
N THR A 49 -16.27 6.77 -25.14
CA THR A 49 -15.29 7.10 -24.12
C THR A 49 -15.33 6.12 -22.96
N VAL A 50 -14.31 6.14 -22.11
CA VAL A 50 -14.26 5.38 -20.86
C VAL A 50 -13.70 6.25 -19.73
N ILE A 51 -14.24 6.09 -18.51
CA ILE A 51 -13.62 6.70 -17.32
C ILE A 51 -12.50 5.76 -16.89
N VAL A 52 -11.28 6.26 -16.85
CA VAL A 52 -10.07 5.49 -16.54
C VAL A 52 -9.11 6.32 -15.71
N GLY A 53 -8.32 5.64 -14.89
CA GLY A 53 -7.16 6.24 -14.23
C GLY A 53 -6.42 5.21 -13.38
N ASP A 54 -5.10 5.11 -13.55
CA ASP A 54 -4.18 4.24 -12.81
C ASP A 54 -4.77 2.83 -12.63
N GLU A 55 -5.02 2.34 -11.40
CA GLU A 55 -5.60 1.01 -11.18
C GLU A 55 -7.13 0.86 -11.42
N LEU A 56 -7.81 1.87 -11.98
CA LEU A 56 -9.24 1.83 -12.33
C LEU A 56 -9.43 1.16 -13.71
N VAL A 57 -8.97 -0.08 -13.85
CA VAL A 57 -9.12 -0.89 -15.07
C VAL A 57 -10.60 -1.31 -15.22
N PRO A 58 -11.33 -0.85 -16.25
CA PRO A 58 -12.79 -0.91 -16.27
C PRO A 58 -13.36 -1.94 -17.27
N PHE A 59 -12.49 -2.65 -17.99
CA PHE A 59 -12.88 -3.72 -18.91
C PHE A 59 -12.98 -5.06 -18.19
N PHE A 60 -13.87 -5.91 -18.68
CA PHE A 60 -14.21 -7.14 -18.00
C PHE A 60 -14.72 -8.23 -18.95
N ASN A 61 -13.98 -9.35 -19.01
CA ASN A 61 -14.40 -10.62 -19.60
C ASN A 61 -14.59 -11.65 -18.49
N TRP A 62 -15.81 -12.17 -18.31
CA TRP A 62 -16.14 -12.96 -17.12
C TRP A 62 -15.53 -14.37 -17.07
N HIS A 63 -15.13 -14.91 -18.22
CA HIS A 63 -14.32 -16.13 -18.27
C HIS A 63 -12.88 -15.78 -17.85
N THR A 64 -12.13 -15.14 -18.75
CA THR A 64 -10.68 -14.91 -18.64
C THR A 64 -10.26 -13.94 -17.53
N GLN A 65 -11.15 -13.08 -17.03
CA GLN A 65 -10.82 -12.01 -16.06
C GLN A 65 -11.63 -12.12 -14.75
N LEU A 66 -12.39 -13.20 -14.53
CA LEU A 66 -12.98 -13.52 -13.22
C LEU A 66 -12.95 -15.00 -12.89
N LEU A 67 -13.43 -15.88 -13.77
CA LEU A 67 -13.51 -17.31 -13.43
C LEU A 67 -12.13 -17.94 -13.39
N ASP A 68 -11.32 -17.74 -14.43
CA ASP A 68 -9.99 -18.35 -14.54
C ASP A 68 -9.08 -17.82 -13.42
N GLN A 69 -9.17 -16.51 -13.12
CA GLN A 69 -8.48 -15.87 -12.01
C GLN A 69 -8.97 -16.37 -10.63
N ALA A 70 -10.29 -16.53 -10.43
CA ALA A 70 -10.84 -17.04 -9.16
C ALA A 70 -10.63 -18.55 -8.98
N ALA A 71 -10.32 -19.28 -10.05
CA ALA A 71 -9.92 -20.68 -10.04
C ALA A 71 -8.40 -20.86 -9.80
N GLY A 72 -7.63 -19.77 -9.75
CA GLY A 72 -6.17 -19.83 -9.62
C GLY A 72 -5.47 -20.41 -10.85
N GLN A 73 -6.09 -20.31 -12.02
CA GLN A 73 -5.55 -20.86 -13.27
C GLN A 73 -4.56 -19.88 -13.93
N PHE A 74 -3.65 -20.43 -14.73
CA PHE A 74 -2.77 -19.66 -15.59
C PHE A 74 -3.61 -18.84 -16.59
N ASN A 75 -3.19 -17.61 -16.86
CA ASN A 75 -3.97 -16.68 -17.66
C ASN A 75 -3.15 -16.15 -18.85
N ASP A 76 -3.52 -16.56 -20.06
CA ASP A 76 -2.82 -16.18 -21.30
C ASP A 76 -2.84 -14.67 -21.59
N LEU A 77 -3.78 -13.90 -21.02
CA LEU A 77 -3.80 -12.44 -21.16
C LEU A 77 -2.62 -11.78 -20.43
N VAL A 78 -2.05 -12.41 -19.40
CA VAL A 78 -0.98 -11.81 -18.60
C VAL A 78 0.27 -12.68 -18.52
N HIS A 79 0.21 -13.89 -19.09
CA HIS A 79 1.22 -14.93 -19.05
C HIS A 79 1.69 -15.22 -17.62
N GLY A 80 0.75 -15.58 -16.75
CA GLY A 80 1.05 -15.88 -15.34
C GLY A 80 -0.18 -16.13 -14.49
N TYR A 81 0.04 -16.37 -13.20
CA TYR A 81 -1.01 -16.60 -12.20
C TYR A 81 -1.46 -15.28 -11.54
N GLU A 82 -2.69 -14.85 -11.81
CA GLU A 82 -3.25 -13.59 -11.27
C GLU A 82 -3.58 -13.68 -9.77
N PHE A 83 -2.58 -13.53 -8.90
CA PHE A 83 -2.81 -13.47 -7.45
C PHE A 83 -3.68 -12.26 -7.03
N ARG A 84 -3.68 -11.18 -7.81
CA ARG A 84 -4.37 -9.92 -7.48
C ARG A 84 -5.86 -9.91 -7.88
N VAL A 85 -6.59 -11.00 -7.61
CA VAL A 85 -8.06 -10.95 -7.59
C VAL A 85 -8.49 -9.97 -6.49
N ARG A 86 -8.95 -8.78 -6.89
CA ARG A 86 -9.66 -7.90 -5.97
C ARG A 86 -11.02 -8.50 -5.67
N TYR A 87 -11.05 -9.16 -4.51
CA TYR A 87 -12.16 -9.74 -3.76
C TYR A 87 -13.57 -9.36 -4.22
N ALA A 88 -14.38 -10.42 -4.36
CA ALA A 88 -15.83 -10.42 -4.55
C ALA A 88 -16.35 -9.77 -5.85
N PHE A 89 -17.31 -10.46 -6.46
CA PHE A 89 -18.18 -10.02 -7.57
C PHE A 89 -18.57 -8.53 -7.52
N LEU A 90 -18.84 -8.01 -6.32
CA LEU A 90 -19.17 -6.60 -6.09
C LEU A 90 -18.08 -5.63 -6.56
N THR A 91 -16.79 -5.89 -6.30
CA THR A 91 -15.73 -4.94 -6.65
C THR A 91 -15.33 -4.97 -8.12
N THR A 92 -15.60 -6.09 -8.80
CA THR A 92 -15.55 -6.22 -10.26
C THR A 92 -16.71 -5.42 -10.89
N TRP A 93 -17.94 -5.64 -10.41
CA TRP A 93 -19.14 -4.96 -10.93
C TRP A 93 -19.11 -3.44 -10.79
N LEU A 94 -18.62 -2.91 -9.66
CA LEU A 94 -18.54 -1.46 -9.44
C LEU A 94 -17.47 -0.75 -10.30
N ARG A 95 -16.61 -1.50 -10.99
CA ARG A 95 -15.58 -0.97 -11.90
C ARG A 95 -15.89 -1.15 -13.38
N PHE A 96 -16.81 -2.05 -13.73
CA PHE A 96 -17.17 -2.31 -15.12
C PHE A 96 -17.63 -1.01 -15.82
N TYR A 97 -17.06 -0.71 -16.99
CA TYR A 97 -17.13 0.63 -17.59
C TYR A 97 -18.53 1.25 -17.74
N PRO A 98 -19.63 0.51 -18.05
CA PRO A 98 -20.97 1.10 -18.14
C PRO A 98 -21.61 1.38 -16.77
N VAL A 99 -21.12 0.72 -15.71
CA VAL A 99 -21.61 0.80 -14.33
C VAL A 99 -20.82 1.83 -13.52
N LEU A 100 -19.52 1.96 -13.79
CA LEU A 100 -18.59 2.82 -13.07
C LEU A 100 -19.07 4.29 -12.89
N PRO A 101 -19.61 5.00 -13.91
CA PRO A 101 -20.14 6.36 -13.71
C PRO A 101 -21.25 6.41 -12.64
N PHE A 102 -22.18 5.46 -12.69
CA PHE A 102 -23.26 5.35 -11.69
C PHE A 102 -22.74 4.92 -10.32
N ALA A 103 -21.71 4.07 -10.27
CA ALA A 103 -21.09 3.66 -9.02
C ALA A 103 -20.44 4.85 -8.30
N ILE A 104 -19.70 5.70 -9.02
CA ILE A 104 -19.12 6.94 -8.48
C ILE A 104 -20.24 7.86 -7.95
N LEU A 105 -21.29 8.10 -8.75
CA LEU A 105 -22.36 9.06 -8.42
C LEU A 105 -23.34 8.57 -7.33
N LEU A 106 -23.47 7.25 -7.11
CA LEU A 106 -24.44 6.68 -6.17
C LEU A 106 -23.80 6.03 -4.95
N VAL A 107 -22.74 5.24 -5.12
CA VAL A 107 -22.12 4.50 -4.01
C VAL A 107 -21.38 5.45 -3.08
N ILE A 108 -20.56 6.37 -3.61
CA ILE A 108 -19.78 7.31 -2.80
C ILE A 108 -20.69 8.14 -1.84
N PRO A 109 -21.74 8.86 -2.29
CA PRO A 109 -22.62 9.57 -1.37
C PRO A 109 -23.42 8.63 -0.45
N THR A 110 -23.73 7.40 -0.87
CA THR A 110 -24.31 6.37 0.03
C THR A 110 -23.35 6.05 1.19
N LEU A 111 -22.06 5.86 0.92
CA LEU A 111 -21.04 5.58 1.93
C LEU A 111 -20.91 6.73 2.95
N PHE A 112 -20.88 7.98 2.48
CA PHE A 112 -20.89 9.16 3.35
C PHE A 112 -22.13 9.16 4.25
N TRP A 113 -23.32 8.93 3.68
CA TRP A 113 -24.58 8.95 4.42
C TRP A 113 -24.72 7.81 5.43
N VAL A 114 -24.27 6.59 5.09
CA VAL A 114 -24.24 5.43 5.99
C VAL A 114 -23.29 5.67 7.17
N THR A 115 -22.10 6.24 6.93
CA THR A 115 -21.16 6.61 8.00
C THR A 115 -21.76 7.69 8.89
N TYR A 116 -22.30 8.76 8.29
CA TYR A 116 -22.98 9.84 9.00
C TYR A 116 -24.08 9.31 9.94
N LEU A 117 -24.97 8.45 9.43
CA LEU A 117 -26.03 7.84 10.22
C LEU A 117 -25.47 6.95 11.33
N THR A 118 -24.37 6.23 11.08
CA THR A 118 -23.76 5.34 12.08
C THR A 118 -23.13 6.12 13.23
N VAL A 119 -22.32 7.14 12.90
CA VAL A 119 -21.67 8.02 13.88
C VAL A 119 -22.72 8.80 14.68
N ALA A 120 -23.70 9.42 14.01
CA ALA A 120 -24.74 10.22 14.67
C ALA A 120 -25.59 9.36 15.63
N ARG A 121 -26.01 8.16 15.20
CA ARG A 121 -26.75 7.21 16.06
C ARG A 121 -25.92 6.66 17.22
N PHE A 122 -24.61 6.46 17.04
CA PHE A 122 -23.73 6.07 18.14
C PHE A 122 -23.65 7.20 19.18
N ILE A 123 -23.37 8.43 18.74
CA ILE A 123 -23.25 9.59 19.64
C ILE A 123 -24.58 9.85 20.36
N GLU A 124 -25.72 9.83 19.65
CA GLU A 124 -27.07 10.01 20.22
C GLU A 124 -27.39 8.98 21.32
N ARG A 125 -27.01 7.72 21.12
CA ARG A 125 -27.26 6.63 22.09
C ARG A 125 -26.33 6.65 23.30
N VAL A 126 -25.15 7.24 23.17
CA VAL A 126 -24.12 7.25 24.22
C VAL A 126 -24.16 8.55 25.03
N PHE A 127 -24.11 9.71 24.35
CA PHE A 127 -23.90 11.02 24.96
C PHE A 127 -25.20 11.81 25.15
N THR A 128 -26.04 11.38 26.08
CA THR A 128 -27.32 12.03 26.43
C THR A 128 -27.21 13.45 27.02
N ALA A 129 -25.99 13.99 27.15
CA ALA A 129 -25.70 15.34 27.65
C ALA A 129 -25.62 16.42 26.55
N LEU A 130 -25.78 16.01 25.28
CA LEU A 130 -25.82 16.85 24.08
C LEU A 130 -27.21 16.76 23.43
N SER A 131 -27.64 17.80 22.72
CA SER A 131 -28.93 17.75 22.02
C SER A 131 -28.85 16.85 20.77
N PRO A 132 -29.85 15.97 20.50
CA PRO A 132 -29.85 15.15 19.28
C PRO A 132 -29.78 15.97 17.99
N GLN A 133 -30.37 17.17 17.98
CA GLN A 133 -30.24 18.12 16.87
C GLN A 133 -28.78 18.55 16.67
N ALA A 134 -28.08 18.99 17.72
CA ALA A 134 -26.67 19.37 17.61
C ALA A 134 -25.77 18.18 17.21
N ILE A 135 -26.08 16.96 17.66
CA ILE A 135 -25.34 15.75 17.25
C ILE A 135 -25.46 15.52 15.73
N TYR A 136 -26.69 15.49 15.20
CA TYR A 136 -26.91 15.22 13.77
C TYR A 136 -26.46 16.39 12.86
N LEU A 137 -26.46 17.63 13.37
CA LEU A 137 -25.89 18.77 12.65
C LEU A 137 -24.35 18.77 12.69
N ALA A 138 -23.75 18.50 13.84
CA ALA A 138 -22.30 18.44 14.00
C ALA A 138 -21.67 17.27 13.22
N THR A 139 -22.31 16.10 13.21
CA THR A 139 -21.75 14.88 12.59
C THR A 139 -21.54 15.03 11.08
N PHE A 140 -22.30 15.92 10.44
CA PHE A 140 -22.17 16.18 9.01
C PHE A 140 -20.76 16.64 8.63
N PHE A 141 -20.14 17.54 9.40
CA PHE A 141 -18.87 18.17 8.99
C PHE A 141 -17.66 17.22 9.06
N PRO A 142 -17.40 16.49 10.18
CA PRO A 142 -16.25 15.60 10.24
C PRO A 142 -16.37 14.37 9.32
N VAL A 143 -17.59 13.89 9.09
CA VAL A 143 -17.82 12.81 8.10
C VAL A 143 -17.55 13.32 6.69
N ALA A 144 -18.03 14.51 6.33
CA ALA A 144 -17.75 15.12 5.05
C ALA A 144 -16.24 15.35 4.85
N LEU A 145 -15.52 15.94 5.83
CA LEU A 145 -14.07 16.18 5.75
C LEU A 145 -13.28 14.89 5.50
N ILE A 146 -13.41 13.90 6.39
CA ILE A 146 -12.60 12.68 6.33
C ILE A 146 -12.87 11.91 5.02
N TYR A 147 -14.12 11.90 4.56
CA TYR A 147 -14.47 11.18 3.34
C TYR A 147 -14.16 11.99 2.07
N LEU A 148 -14.07 13.32 2.13
CA LEU A 148 -13.47 14.12 1.05
C LEU A 148 -11.96 13.85 0.94
N ILE A 149 -11.22 13.81 2.05
CA ILE A 149 -9.79 13.40 2.04
C ILE A 149 -9.65 11.98 1.47
N MET A 150 -10.49 11.03 1.89
CA MET A 150 -10.47 9.67 1.33
C MET A 150 -10.85 9.59 -0.16
N VAL A 151 -11.78 10.43 -0.64
CA VAL A 151 -12.09 10.54 -2.08
C VAL A 151 -10.88 11.11 -2.83
N TYR A 152 -10.29 12.20 -2.34
CA TYR A 152 -9.07 12.78 -2.93
C TYR A 152 -7.94 11.75 -3.02
N SER A 153 -7.62 11.06 -1.93
CA SER A 153 -6.47 10.15 -1.92
C SER A 153 -6.75 8.80 -2.59
N LYS A 154 -7.95 8.23 -2.47
CA LYS A 154 -8.24 6.81 -2.75
C LYS A 154 -9.45 6.55 -3.65
N ILE A 155 -9.80 7.48 -4.56
CA ILE A 155 -10.93 7.32 -5.51
C ILE A 155 -10.81 6.07 -6.40
N THR A 156 -9.60 5.72 -6.88
CA THR A 156 -9.24 4.44 -7.56
C THR A 156 -9.79 3.20 -6.87
N HIS A 157 -9.96 3.27 -5.55
CA HIS A 157 -10.26 2.15 -4.65
C HIS A 157 -11.52 2.39 -3.84
N PHE A 158 -12.48 3.21 -4.29
CA PHE A 158 -13.65 3.55 -3.47
C PHE A 158 -14.45 2.32 -2.97
N TYR A 159 -14.48 1.26 -3.78
CA TYR A 159 -15.12 -0.03 -3.50
C TYR A 159 -14.35 -0.94 -2.52
N THR A 160 -13.08 -0.67 -2.22
CA THR A 160 -12.25 -1.42 -1.25
C THR A 160 -11.80 -0.55 -0.08
N LEU A 161 -11.16 0.59 -0.35
CA LEU A 161 -10.65 1.51 0.68
C LEU A 161 -11.75 2.35 1.32
N ILE A 162 -12.54 3.08 0.54
CA ILE A 162 -13.58 3.94 1.12
C ILE A 162 -14.69 3.10 1.76
N LEU A 163 -15.21 2.08 1.06
CA LEU A 163 -16.15 1.11 1.62
C LEU A 163 -15.57 0.37 2.84
N GLY A 164 -14.32 -0.09 2.77
CA GLY A 164 -13.66 -0.79 3.87
C GLY A 164 -13.50 0.08 5.12
N LEU A 165 -13.23 1.38 4.97
CA LEU A 165 -13.23 2.34 6.08
C LEU A 165 -14.63 2.55 6.67
N VAL A 166 -15.69 2.62 5.85
CA VAL A 166 -17.09 2.65 6.35
C VAL A 166 -17.37 1.42 7.19
N MET A 167 -17.06 0.24 6.67
CA MET A 167 -17.33 -1.04 7.33
C MET A 167 -16.51 -1.18 8.62
N MET A 168 -15.23 -0.77 8.63
CA MET A 168 -14.42 -0.69 9.85
C MET A 168 -15.03 0.27 10.88
N THR A 169 -15.49 1.45 10.44
CA THR A 169 -16.15 2.44 11.32
C THR A 169 -17.42 1.89 11.94
N MET A 170 -18.26 1.21 11.13
CA MET A 170 -19.44 0.51 11.62
C MET A 170 -19.07 -0.58 12.64
N SER A 171 -18.13 -1.46 12.31
CA SER A 171 -17.70 -2.55 13.20
C SER A 171 -17.14 -2.03 14.52
N ALA A 172 -16.25 -1.03 14.49
CA ALA A 172 -15.64 -0.45 15.67
C ALA A 172 -16.67 0.20 16.59
N LEU A 173 -17.57 1.05 16.04
CA LEU A 173 -18.60 1.73 16.83
C LEU A 173 -19.64 0.75 17.40
N TRP A 174 -20.07 -0.26 16.63
CA TRP A 174 -20.99 -1.28 17.14
C TRP A 174 -20.35 -2.20 18.20
N MET A 175 -19.06 -2.54 18.05
CA MET A 175 -18.31 -3.29 19.05
C MET A 175 -18.15 -2.50 20.36
N LEU A 176 -17.72 -1.23 20.28
CA LEU A 176 -17.63 -0.33 21.44
C LEU A 176 -18.99 -0.16 22.13
N TYR A 177 -20.07 0.01 21.36
CA TYR A 177 -21.42 0.09 21.89
C TYR A 177 -21.82 -1.21 22.62
N ALA A 178 -21.53 -2.36 22.03
CA ALA A 178 -21.82 -3.67 22.61
C ALA A 178 -21.08 -3.93 23.92
N LEU A 179 -19.79 -3.61 23.96
CA LEU A 179 -18.93 -3.77 25.14
C LEU A 179 -19.41 -2.87 26.29
N LEU A 180 -19.57 -1.57 26.03
CA LEU A 180 -19.65 -0.55 27.09
C LEU A 180 -21.06 -0.06 27.45
N PHE A 181 -21.99 -0.02 26.47
CA PHE A 181 -23.27 0.71 26.64
C PHE A 181 -24.52 -0.14 26.39
N ALA A 182 -24.44 -1.20 25.58
CA ALA A 182 -25.59 -2.04 25.28
C ALA A 182 -26.11 -2.74 26.53
N GLY A 183 -27.44 -2.74 26.71
CA GLY A 183 -28.15 -3.43 27.79
C GLY A 183 -28.22 -4.94 27.55
N ARG A 184 -29.42 -5.51 27.45
CA ARG A 184 -29.62 -6.97 27.21
C ARG A 184 -29.22 -7.44 25.81
N ALA A 185 -29.20 -6.54 24.82
CA ALA A 185 -28.99 -6.86 23.40
C ALA A 185 -27.52 -6.85 22.95
N TRP A 186 -26.54 -6.80 23.86
CA TRP A 186 -25.11 -6.65 23.53
C TRP A 186 -24.60 -7.68 22.52
N LYS A 187 -25.02 -8.95 22.64
CA LYS A 187 -24.66 -10.03 21.69
C LYS A 187 -24.99 -9.71 20.24
N ARG A 188 -26.15 -9.12 19.97
CA ARG A 188 -26.60 -8.79 18.60
C ARG A 188 -25.65 -7.79 17.94
N TYR A 189 -25.22 -6.77 18.69
CA TYR A 189 -24.29 -5.76 18.19
C TYR A 189 -22.87 -6.32 17.99
N MET A 190 -22.43 -7.28 18.80
CA MET A 190 -21.17 -8.01 18.56
C MET A 190 -21.23 -8.85 17.29
N VAL A 191 -22.31 -9.62 17.06
CA VAL A 191 -22.46 -10.40 15.80
C VAL A 191 -22.44 -9.46 14.59
N ILE A 192 -23.18 -8.35 14.63
CA ILE A 192 -23.19 -7.35 13.55
C ILE A 192 -21.77 -6.80 13.28
N ALA A 193 -21.00 -6.47 14.33
CA ALA A 193 -19.62 -6.01 14.17
C ALA A 193 -18.71 -7.11 13.58
N CYS A 194 -18.81 -8.35 14.04
CA CYS A 194 -17.99 -9.45 13.53
C CYS A 194 -18.30 -9.77 12.05
N LEU A 195 -19.58 -9.75 11.66
CA LEU A 195 -20.00 -9.94 10.27
C LEU A 195 -19.58 -8.76 9.38
N ALA A 196 -19.70 -7.52 9.86
CA ALA A 196 -19.25 -6.34 9.11
C ALA A 196 -17.72 -6.29 8.96
N THR A 197 -16.95 -6.87 9.90
CA THR A 197 -15.50 -7.06 9.71
C THR A 197 -15.20 -8.23 8.74
N LEU A 198 -15.93 -9.35 8.82
CA LEU A 198 -15.75 -10.51 7.92
C LEU A 198 -16.01 -10.14 6.45
N LEU A 199 -17.07 -9.36 6.21
CA LEU A 199 -17.47 -8.94 4.86
C LEU A 199 -16.67 -7.73 4.33
N ASN A 200 -15.63 -7.27 5.06
CA ASN A 200 -14.85 -6.13 4.64
C ASN A 200 -14.00 -6.49 3.40
N PRO A 201 -14.08 -5.74 2.29
CA PRO A 201 -13.45 -6.11 1.01
C PRO A 201 -11.92 -6.04 0.98
N ALA A 202 -11.24 -5.59 2.04
CA ALA A 202 -9.78 -5.52 2.08
C ALA A 202 -9.15 -6.03 3.39
N ILE A 203 -8.16 -6.93 3.25
CA ILE A 203 -7.47 -7.63 4.35
C ILE A 203 -6.87 -6.69 5.41
N HIS A 204 -6.33 -5.54 5.00
CA HIS A 204 -5.73 -4.61 5.96
C HIS A 204 -6.78 -4.02 6.92
N TYR A 205 -8.05 -3.86 6.55
CA TYR A 205 -9.08 -3.44 7.50
C TYR A 205 -9.47 -4.55 8.50
N LEU A 206 -9.37 -5.82 8.11
CA LEU A 206 -9.51 -6.93 9.05
C LEU A 206 -8.42 -6.84 10.13
N ILE A 207 -7.16 -6.57 9.74
CA ILE A 207 -6.04 -6.45 10.69
C ILE A 207 -6.08 -5.14 11.47
N LEU A 208 -6.38 -4.00 10.86
CA LEU A 208 -6.56 -2.74 11.57
C LEU A 208 -7.72 -2.82 12.57
N PHE A 209 -8.79 -3.57 12.25
CA PHE A 209 -9.83 -3.90 13.21
C PHE A 209 -9.33 -4.85 14.31
N SER A 210 -8.60 -5.93 14.00
CA SER A 210 -7.97 -6.82 14.98
C SER A 210 -7.10 -6.05 15.98
N LEU A 211 -6.28 -5.14 15.47
CA LEU A 211 -5.35 -4.30 16.22
C LEU A 211 -6.10 -3.29 17.10
N PHE A 212 -7.05 -2.56 16.53
CA PHE A 212 -7.95 -1.67 17.28
C PHE A 212 -8.72 -2.42 18.37
N PHE A 213 -9.19 -3.63 18.08
CA PHE A 213 -9.92 -4.47 19.03
C PHE A 213 -9.01 -5.04 20.11
N GLY A 214 -7.79 -5.46 19.78
CA GLY A 214 -6.75 -5.84 20.74
C GLY A 214 -6.38 -4.70 21.70
N LEU A 215 -6.11 -3.50 21.17
CA LEU A 215 -5.89 -2.28 21.95
C LEU A 215 -7.10 -1.96 22.84
N THR A 216 -8.33 -2.14 22.33
CA THR A 216 -9.57 -2.00 23.11
C THR A 216 -9.63 -3.02 24.25
N ILE A 217 -9.35 -4.30 23.99
CA ILE A 217 -9.32 -5.37 24.99
C ILE A 217 -8.30 -5.04 26.09
N VAL A 218 -7.05 -4.75 25.73
CA VAL A 218 -5.96 -4.43 26.67
C VAL A 218 -6.33 -3.21 27.51
N THR A 219 -6.76 -2.11 26.88
CA THR A 219 -7.15 -0.88 27.58
C THR A 219 -8.29 -1.11 28.59
N LEU A 220 -9.30 -1.89 28.20
CA LEU A 220 -10.43 -2.21 29.09
C LEU A 220 -10.03 -3.14 30.22
N LEU A 221 -9.19 -4.15 29.98
CA LEU A 221 -8.69 -5.07 31.00
C LEU A 221 -7.76 -4.37 32.00
N VAL A 222 -6.81 -3.56 31.53
CA VAL A 222 -5.96 -2.70 32.40
C VAL A 222 -6.82 -1.74 33.22
N GLY A 223 -7.85 -1.14 32.63
CA GLY A 223 -8.80 -0.28 33.33
C GLY A 223 -9.66 -1.00 34.38
N GLU A 224 -10.04 -2.25 34.14
CA GLU A 224 -10.72 -3.10 35.14
C GLU A 224 -9.76 -3.55 36.25
N LEU A 225 -8.53 -3.94 35.92
CA LEU A 225 -7.47 -4.33 36.86
C LEU A 225 -7.12 -3.18 37.80
N ALA A 226 -6.84 -1.99 37.28
CA ALA A 226 -6.56 -0.80 38.09
C ALA A 226 -7.74 -0.44 39.01
N ASN A 227 -8.99 -0.62 38.55
CA ASN A 227 -10.17 -0.44 39.38
C ASN A 227 -10.34 -1.55 40.44
N TRP A 228 -9.94 -2.79 40.16
CA TRP A 228 -9.95 -3.89 41.11
C TRP A 228 -8.91 -3.69 42.23
N ILE A 229 -7.69 -3.27 41.87
CA ILE A 229 -6.63 -2.88 42.82
C ILE A 229 -7.14 -1.77 43.74
N ARG A 230 -7.63 -0.65 43.19
CA ARG A 230 -8.16 0.49 43.96
C ARG A 230 -9.34 0.16 44.88
N ARG A 231 -10.04 -0.97 44.67
CA ARG A 231 -11.17 -1.43 45.50
C ARG A 231 -10.77 -2.49 46.54
N GLY A 232 -9.48 -2.66 46.80
CA GLY A 232 -8.98 -3.66 47.76
C GLY A 232 -9.06 -5.09 47.24
N GLY A 233 -8.94 -5.30 45.93
CA GLY A 233 -8.93 -6.60 45.28
C GLY A 233 -8.01 -7.64 45.94
N PRO A 234 -6.73 -7.33 46.22
CA PRO A 234 -5.80 -8.24 46.90
C PRO A 234 -6.27 -8.72 48.28
N ALA A 235 -6.95 -7.87 49.06
CA ALA A 235 -7.52 -8.27 50.35
C ALA A 235 -8.69 -9.27 50.18
N ARG A 236 -9.45 -9.17 49.09
CA ARG A 236 -10.57 -10.07 48.79
C ARG A 236 -10.11 -11.47 48.35
N LEU A 237 -8.93 -11.60 47.74
CA LEU A 237 -8.34 -12.91 47.38
C LEU A 237 -8.16 -13.81 48.60
N ARG A 238 -7.84 -13.25 49.77
CA ARG A 238 -7.73 -14.01 51.03
C ARG A 238 -9.04 -14.71 51.45
N THR A 239 -10.20 -14.24 50.98
CA THR A 239 -11.52 -14.84 51.26
C THR A 239 -12.00 -15.83 50.19
N LEU A 240 -11.24 -15.99 49.11
CA LEU A 240 -11.63 -16.79 47.95
C LEU A 240 -11.66 -18.32 48.23
N PRO A 241 -10.75 -18.92 49.03
CA PRO A 241 -10.79 -20.35 49.37
C PRO A 241 -12.10 -20.75 50.07
N ALA A 242 -12.58 -19.93 51.02
CA ALA A 242 -13.84 -20.18 51.72
C ALA A 242 -15.06 -20.16 50.78
N ARG A 243 -15.07 -19.27 49.78
CA ARG A 243 -16.14 -19.21 48.77
C ARG A 243 -16.13 -20.38 47.79
N VAL A 244 -14.94 -20.85 47.39
CA VAL A 244 -14.82 -22.03 46.51
C VAL A 244 -15.28 -23.29 47.24
N ARG A 245 -14.92 -23.46 48.51
CA ARG A 245 -15.34 -24.61 49.33
C ARG A 245 -16.86 -24.71 49.43
N GLY A 246 -17.55 -23.62 49.78
CA GLY A 246 -19.02 -23.56 49.81
C GLY A 246 -19.71 -23.64 48.45
N PHE A 247 -18.99 -23.50 47.34
CA PHE A 247 -19.54 -23.69 45.99
C PHE A 247 -19.52 -25.18 45.56
N MET A 248 -18.61 -25.98 46.10
CA MET A 248 -18.49 -27.41 45.78
C MET A 248 -19.48 -28.30 46.54
N THR A 249 -19.84 -27.93 47.76
CA THR A 249 -20.64 -28.76 48.69
C THR A 249 -22.15 -28.74 48.46
N ASP A 250 -22.68 -27.74 47.74
CA ASP A 250 -24.13 -27.51 47.62
C ASP A 250 -24.78 -28.14 46.38
N GLY A 251 -26.01 -28.65 46.57
CA GLY A 251 -26.90 -29.08 45.49
C GLY A 251 -27.38 -27.92 44.60
N GLY A 252 -27.67 -28.23 43.33
CA GLY A 252 -28.17 -27.24 42.35
C GLY A 252 -27.07 -26.47 41.60
N ARG A 253 -25.98 -27.16 41.22
CA ARG A 253 -24.82 -26.58 40.52
C ARG A 253 -25.19 -25.84 39.23
N TRP A 254 -26.04 -26.41 38.37
CA TRP A 254 -26.33 -25.85 37.04
C TRP A 254 -27.10 -24.50 37.06
N PRO A 255 -28.19 -24.31 37.82
CA PRO A 255 -28.83 -22.99 37.96
C PRO A 255 -27.91 -21.93 38.58
N ARG A 256 -26.99 -22.32 39.49
CA ARG A 256 -26.00 -21.42 40.10
C ARG A 256 -24.94 -20.99 39.09
N LEU A 257 -24.38 -21.94 38.32
CA LEU A 257 -23.45 -21.69 37.20
C LEU A 257 -24.07 -20.77 36.15
N ARG A 258 -25.30 -21.04 35.70
CA ARG A 258 -26.00 -20.19 34.72
C ARG A 258 -26.21 -18.76 35.24
N ARG A 259 -26.53 -18.57 36.53
CA ARG A 259 -26.61 -17.23 37.15
C ARG A 259 -25.24 -16.56 37.30
N ALA A 260 -24.19 -17.31 37.65
CA ALA A 260 -22.84 -16.78 37.75
C ALA A 260 -22.32 -16.31 36.39
N PHE A 261 -22.48 -17.13 35.35
CA PHE A 261 -22.14 -16.81 33.97
C PHE A 261 -22.97 -15.61 33.44
N ALA A 262 -24.27 -15.55 33.73
CA ALA A 262 -25.12 -14.40 33.35
C ALA A 262 -24.68 -13.08 34.01
N ARG A 263 -24.16 -13.12 35.25
CA ARG A 263 -23.57 -11.94 35.92
C ARG A 263 -22.21 -11.59 35.33
N TRP A 264 -21.34 -12.58 35.13
CA TRP A 264 -20.00 -12.38 34.58
C TRP A 264 -20.03 -11.82 33.15
N SER A 265 -20.85 -12.40 32.27
CA SER A 265 -21.07 -11.91 30.89
C SER A 265 -21.78 -10.55 30.79
N ALA A 266 -22.28 -10.01 31.91
CA ALA A 266 -22.76 -8.63 31.99
C ALA A 266 -21.66 -7.63 32.42
N THR A 267 -20.50 -8.09 32.90
CA THR A 267 -19.33 -7.24 33.22
C THR A 267 -18.53 -6.90 31.97
N THR A 268 -17.77 -5.80 32.00
CA THR A 268 -16.86 -5.40 30.91
C THR A 268 -15.88 -6.52 30.56
N SER A 269 -15.23 -7.14 31.56
CA SER A 269 -14.28 -8.24 31.36
C SER A 269 -14.92 -9.48 30.72
N GLY A 270 -16.13 -9.87 31.18
CA GLY A 270 -16.83 -11.01 30.59
C GLY A 270 -17.33 -10.73 29.17
N ARG A 271 -17.74 -9.49 28.88
CA ARG A 271 -18.06 -9.04 27.52
C ARG A 271 -16.84 -9.04 26.61
N VAL A 272 -15.68 -8.61 27.10
CA VAL A 272 -14.40 -8.63 26.37
C VAL A 272 -14.03 -10.05 25.96
N VAL A 273 -14.04 -11.02 26.89
CA VAL A 273 -13.71 -12.43 26.59
C VAL A 273 -14.70 -13.04 25.60
N LEU A 274 -16.00 -12.78 25.76
CA LEU A 274 -17.02 -13.29 24.84
C LEU A 274 -16.98 -12.61 23.47
N ALA A 275 -16.62 -11.33 23.40
CA ALA A 275 -16.39 -10.63 22.14
C ALA A 275 -15.19 -11.20 21.39
N PHE A 276 -14.08 -11.51 22.09
CA PHE A 276 -12.92 -12.16 21.49
C PHE A 276 -13.27 -13.56 20.95
N ALA A 277 -13.94 -14.39 21.75
CA ALA A 277 -14.37 -15.72 21.30
C ALA A 277 -15.34 -15.65 20.09
N MET A 278 -16.27 -14.69 20.08
CA MET A 278 -17.16 -14.46 18.94
C MET A 278 -16.40 -13.95 17.71
N TYR A 279 -15.41 -13.09 17.89
CA TYR A 279 -14.58 -12.57 16.80
C TYR A 279 -13.72 -13.67 16.16
N VAL A 280 -13.10 -14.53 16.98
CA VAL A 280 -12.38 -15.71 16.49
C VAL A 280 -13.31 -16.63 15.68
N ALA A 281 -14.47 -16.99 16.24
CA ALA A 281 -15.37 -17.97 15.63
C ALA A 281 -16.16 -17.46 14.41
N ILE A 282 -16.54 -16.17 14.38
CA ILE A 282 -17.37 -15.58 13.32
C ILE A 282 -16.52 -14.89 12.25
N THR A 283 -15.34 -14.36 12.60
CA THR A 283 -14.51 -13.58 11.67
C THR A 283 -13.19 -14.28 11.35
N LEU A 284 -12.31 -14.52 12.33
CA LEU A 284 -10.95 -14.96 12.04
C LEU A 284 -10.89 -16.38 11.47
N VAL A 285 -11.62 -17.35 12.04
CA VAL A 285 -11.61 -18.73 11.55
C VAL A 285 -12.22 -18.84 10.15
N PRO A 286 -13.42 -18.30 9.85
CA PRO A 286 -13.95 -18.31 8.49
C PRO A 286 -13.05 -17.60 7.48
N TYR A 287 -12.41 -16.49 7.86
CA TYR A 287 -11.47 -15.78 7.00
C TYR A 287 -10.18 -16.58 6.74
N ALA A 288 -9.57 -17.15 7.77
CA ALA A 288 -8.36 -17.98 7.63
C ALA A 288 -8.62 -19.24 6.78
N LEU A 289 -9.79 -19.86 6.92
CA LEU A 289 -10.21 -20.97 6.07
C LEU A 289 -10.40 -20.52 4.60
N PHE A 290 -11.04 -19.37 4.36
CA PHE A 290 -11.16 -18.80 3.02
C PHE A 290 -9.80 -18.48 2.40
N VAL A 291 -8.88 -17.86 3.15
CA VAL A 291 -7.53 -17.56 2.65
C VAL A 291 -6.80 -18.85 2.31
N LYS A 292 -6.71 -19.81 3.26
CA LYS A 292 -5.96 -21.06 3.06
C LYS A 292 -6.49 -21.93 1.92
N TYR A 293 -7.82 -22.07 1.79
CA TYR A 293 -8.42 -23.05 0.87
C TYR A 293 -9.02 -22.44 -0.41
N VAL A 294 -9.04 -21.10 -0.55
CA VAL A 294 -9.55 -20.43 -1.76
C VAL A 294 -8.55 -19.41 -2.28
N ALA A 295 -8.02 -18.51 -1.44
CA ALA A 295 -7.14 -17.44 -1.92
C ALA A 295 -5.68 -17.86 -2.16
N LEU A 296 -5.19 -18.89 -1.45
CA LEU A 296 -3.82 -19.44 -1.57
C LEU A 296 -3.78 -20.81 -2.25
N ALA A 297 -4.88 -21.25 -2.88
CA ALA A 297 -4.89 -22.49 -3.63
C ALA A 297 -3.97 -22.35 -4.86
N GLY A 298 -2.85 -23.06 -4.89
CA GLY A 298 -1.86 -23.02 -5.97
C GLY A 298 -0.68 -22.05 -5.76
N VAL A 299 -0.62 -21.30 -4.65
CA VAL A 299 0.51 -20.40 -4.36
C VAL A 299 1.34 -20.97 -3.22
N SER A 300 2.55 -21.44 -3.54
CA SER A 300 3.49 -22.06 -2.58
C SER A 300 4.04 -21.06 -1.58
N ASN A 301 4.40 -19.85 -2.02
CA ASN A 301 4.99 -18.84 -1.14
C ASN A 301 4.52 -17.41 -1.45
N LEU A 302 3.91 -16.78 -0.45
CA LEU A 302 3.33 -15.43 -0.57
C LEU A 302 4.39 -14.33 -0.42
N THR A 303 5.45 -14.63 0.35
CA THR A 303 6.57 -13.74 0.62
C THR A 303 7.27 -13.32 -0.66
N ASP A 304 7.53 -14.27 -1.54
CA ASP A 304 8.47 -14.12 -2.65
C ASP A 304 7.92 -13.21 -3.76
N THR A 305 6.58 -13.11 -3.86
CA THR A 305 5.92 -12.24 -4.85
C THR A 305 6.13 -10.75 -4.59
N VAL A 306 6.03 -10.29 -3.33
CA VAL A 306 6.44 -8.92 -2.95
C VAL A 306 6.74 -8.80 -1.44
N PRO A 307 7.98 -9.06 -1.00
CA PRO A 307 8.41 -8.85 0.39
C PRO A 307 8.14 -7.42 0.89
N GLY A 308 7.93 -7.30 2.20
CA GLY A 308 7.89 -6.02 2.90
C GLY A 308 9.25 -5.72 3.52
N ASP A 309 10.21 -5.29 2.71
CA ASP A 309 11.56 -4.92 3.15
C ASP A 309 11.60 -3.56 3.88
N PHE A 310 12.71 -3.30 4.58
CA PHE A 310 12.95 -2.07 5.34
C PHE A 310 12.79 -0.80 4.50
N TYR A 311 13.42 -0.75 3.32
CA TYR A 311 13.43 0.44 2.46
C TYR A 311 12.05 0.76 1.91
N PHE A 312 11.28 -0.25 1.54
CA PHE A 312 9.90 -0.08 1.10
C PHE A 312 9.00 0.50 2.21
N ILE A 313 9.24 0.14 3.48
CA ILE A 313 8.55 0.73 4.64
C ILE A 313 9.06 2.16 4.89
N GLN A 314 10.36 2.41 4.69
CA GLN A 314 10.99 3.73 4.83
C GLN A 314 10.44 4.71 3.79
N ASP A 315 10.44 4.35 2.50
CA ASP A 315 9.89 5.17 1.40
C ASP A 315 8.39 5.46 1.60
N ALA A 316 7.64 4.53 2.22
CA ALA A 316 6.22 4.67 2.52
C ALA A 316 5.89 5.37 3.86
N SER A 317 6.92 5.84 4.57
CA SER A 317 6.80 6.51 5.88
C SER A 317 6.20 7.90 5.77
N VAL A 318 5.59 8.40 6.86
CA VAL A 318 4.94 9.73 6.88
C VAL A 318 5.45 10.54 8.06
N SER A 319 5.97 11.74 7.80
CA SER A 319 6.48 12.62 8.87
C SER A 319 5.36 13.09 9.81
N TRP A 320 5.75 13.53 11.02
CA TRP A 320 4.82 14.13 11.97
C TRP A 320 4.03 15.31 11.38
N LEU A 321 4.67 16.12 10.53
CA LEU A 321 4.04 17.30 9.95
C LEU A 321 2.93 16.93 8.96
N HIS A 322 3.18 15.97 8.06
CA HIS A 322 2.15 15.45 7.15
C HIS A 322 1.01 14.79 7.92
N MET A 323 1.34 13.93 8.88
CA MET A 323 0.35 13.22 9.68
C MET A 323 -0.54 14.17 10.49
N PHE A 324 0.03 15.20 11.13
CA PHE A 324 -0.76 16.20 11.86
C PHE A 324 -1.54 17.13 10.92
N SER A 325 -1.10 17.29 9.67
CA SER A 325 -1.81 18.01 8.60
C SER A 325 -2.87 17.15 7.89
N TRP A 326 -3.14 15.93 8.36
CA TRP A 326 -4.11 14.99 7.78
C TRP A 326 -3.82 14.57 6.34
N ASP A 327 -2.58 14.76 5.88
CA ASP A 327 -2.13 14.26 4.58
C ASP A 327 -2.17 12.74 4.56
N LEU A 328 -2.78 12.17 3.52
CA LEU A 328 -2.85 10.73 3.29
C LEU A 328 -2.36 10.45 1.87
N ALA A 329 -1.31 9.63 1.76
CA ALA A 329 -0.74 9.21 0.50
C ALA A 329 -1.83 8.73 -0.49
N GLY A 330 -1.86 9.27 -1.71
CA GLY A 330 -3.01 9.18 -2.60
C GLY A 330 -2.71 9.37 -4.09
N ILE A 331 -3.62 8.89 -4.94
CA ILE A 331 -3.45 8.90 -6.40
C ILE A 331 -3.46 10.32 -6.99
N THR A 332 -4.27 11.22 -6.44
CA THR A 332 -4.37 12.61 -6.92
C THR A 332 -3.07 13.38 -6.69
N ASP A 333 -2.35 13.11 -5.59
CA ASP A 333 -1.01 13.68 -5.36
C ASP A 333 0.03 13.07 -6.34
N LYS A 334 -0.03 11.77 -6.63
CA LYS A 334 0.84 11.11 -7.63
C LYS A 334 0.68 11.73 -9.03
N ILE A 335 -0.53 12.16 -9.39
CA ILE A 335 -0.79 12.81 -10.68
C ILE A 335 -0.33 14.27 -10.68
N LEU A 336 -0.58 15.02 -9.59
CA LEU A 336 -0.22 16.44 -9.49
C LEU A 336 1.27 16.70 -9.25
N PHE A 337 1.99 15.77 -8.59
CA PHE A 337 3.34 16.00 -8.06
C PHE A 337 4.34 14.86 -8.32
N GLY A 338 3.91 13.77 -8.97
CA GLY A 338 4.74 12.59 -9.25
C GLY A 338 4.86 11.57 -8.10
N ASP A 339 4.55 11.97 -6.86
CA ASP A 339 4.63 11.11 -5.65
C ASP A 339 3.26 10.97 -4.97
N TYR A 340 2.99 9.83 -4.35
CA TYR A 340 1.77 9.57 -3.62
C TYR A 340 1.58 10.50 -2.42
N LEU A 341 2.65 11.01 -1.80
CA LEU A 341 2.54 12.01 -0.73
C LEU A 341 2.80 13.42 -1.29
N ALA A 342 2.00 14.42 -0.87
CA ALA A 342 2.26 15.80 -1.24
C ALA A 342 3.64 16.26 -0.74
N LYS A 343 4.43 16.93 -1.60
CA LYS A 343 5.80 17.39 -1.27
C LYS A 343 5.87 18.32 -0.03
N VAL A 344 4.80 19.05 0.27
CA VAL A 344 4.71 20.00 1.40
C VAL A 344 3.47 19.69 2.25
N PRO A 345 3.57 19.67 3.59
CA PRO A 345 2.43 19.42 4.46
C PRO A 345 1.30 20.44 4.27
N ARG A 346 0.05 19.97 4.30
CA ARG A 346 -1.15 20.83 4.26
C ARG A 346 -1.39 21.53 5.60
N TYR A 347 -0.45 22.37 6.03
CA TYR A 347 -0.40 22.99 7.36
C TYR A 347 -1.71 23.56 7.92
N PRO A 348 -2.63 24.19 7.13
CA PRO A 348 -3.92 24.63 7.66
C PRO A 348 -4.71 23.51 8.36
N ASP A 349 -4.66 22.29 7.80
CA ASP A 349 -5.44 21.14 8.26
C ASP A 349 -4.96 20.60 9.63
N ALA A 350 -3.81 21.07 10.14
CA ALA A 350 -3.40 20.88 11.53
C ALA A 350 -4.45 21.40 12.55
N ALA A 351 -5.33 22.31 12.15
CA ALA A 351 -6.51 22.71 12.93
C ALA A 351 -7.43 21.52 13.28
N TYR A 352 -7.52 20.49 12.43
CA TYR A 352 -8.30 19.28 12.70
C TYR A 352 -7.65 18.41 13.78
N THR A 353 -6.31 18.37 13.86
CA THR A 353 -5.58 17.72 14.96
C THR A 353 -5.91 18.40 16.29
N LEU A 354 -5.96 19.74 16.33
CA LEU A 354 -6.39 20.48 17.52
C LEU A 354 -7.84 20.12 17.92
N LEU A 355 -8.77 20.06 16.96
CA LEU A 355 -10.16 19.67 17.22
C LEU A 355 -10.32 18.21 17.71
N LEU A 356 -9.46 17.30 17.23
CA LEU A 356 -9.41 15.90 17.65
C LEU A 356 -9.01 15.78 19.13
N VAL A 357 -8.04 16.57 19.61
CA VAL A 357 -7.54 16.46 21.00
C VAL A 357 -8.38 17.22 22.03
N VAL A 358 -9.30 18.11 21.62
CA VAL A 358 -10.17 18.88 22.55
C VAL A 358 -10.89 18.01 23.60
N PRO A 359 -11.54 16.88 23.27
CA PRO A 359 -12.25 16.06 24.27
C PRO A 359 -11.31 15.34 25.25
N LEU A 360 -10.03 15.19 24.89
CA LEU A 360 -8.98 14.57 25.70
C LEU A 360 -8.38 15.58 26.68
N LEU A 361 -7.96 16.73 26.15
CA LEU A 361 -7.17 17.74 26.85
C LEU A 361 -8.03 18.75 27.63
N VAL A 362 -9.15 19.23 27.07
CA VAL A 362 -9.92 20.34 27.68
C VAL A 362 -10.77 19.83 28.86
N PRO A 363 -10.47 20.20 30.11
CA PRO A 363 -11.12 19.59 31.28
C PRO A 363 -12.62 19.86 31.35
N ALA A 364 -13.08 21.01 30.86
CA ALA A 364 -14.50 21.38 30.82
C ALA A 364 -15.31 20.46 29.90
N VAL A 365 -14.81 20.19 28.69
CA VAL A 365 -15.41 19.25 27.73
C VAL A 365 -15.40 17.84 28.31
N ARG A 366 -14.23 17.41 28.80
CA ARG A 366 -14.04 16.06 29.37
C ARG A 366 -14.99 15.77 30.54
N ARG A 367 -15.15 16.70 31.48
CA ARG A 367 -16.05 16.58 32.65
C ARG A 367 -17.54 16.59 32.26
N ARG A 368 -17.92 17.23 31.14
CA ARG A 368 -19.32 17.27 30.67
C ARG A 368 -19.69 16.01 29.89
N LEU A 369 -18.84 15.59 28.95
CA LEU A 369 -19.10 14.43 28.08
C LEU A 369 -18.85 13.10 28.81
N PHE A 370 -17.72 12.93 29.49
CA PHE A 370 -17.27 11.62 29.98
C PHE A 370 -17.55 11.39 31.48
N ARG A 371 -18.81 11.60 31.88
CA ARG A 371 -19.24 11.56 33.29
C ARG A 371 -19.17 10.17 33.93
N THR A 372 -19.75 9.16 33.29
CA THR A 372 -19.94 7.82 33.86
C THR A 372 -18.72 6.90 33.65
N ARG A 373 -18.66 5.76 34.33
CA ARG A 373 -17.58 4.77 34.16
C ARG A 373 -17.44 4.26 32.72
N PRO A 374 -18.50 3.77 32.03
CA PRO A 374 -18.40 3.38 30.61
C PRO A 374 -17.86 4.49 29.70
N HIS A 375 -18.26 5.74 29.93
CA HIS A 375 -17.72 6.87 29.18
C HIS A 375 -16.21 7.07 29.40
N ARG A 376 -15.71 6.94 30.63
CA ARG A 376 -14.25 7.03 30.91
C ARG A 376 -13.47 5.85 30.30
N GLN A 377 -14.10 4.68 30.22
CA GLN A 377 -13.55 3.52 29.52
C GLN A 377 -13.47 3.78 28.00
N LEU A 378 -14.53 4.32 27.40
CA LEU A 378 -14.55 4.77 26.00
C LEU A 378 -13.46 5.81 25.72
N LEU A 379 -13.32 6.82 26.59
CA LEU A 379 -12.29 7.85 26.49
C LEU A 379 -10.87 7.27 26.52
N GLY A 380 -10.63 6.29 27.40
CA GLY A 380 -9.34 5.58 27.46
C GLY A 380 -9.02 4.85 26.17
N VAL A 381 -10.00 4.11 25.61
CA VAL A 381 -9.82 3.38 24.34
C VAL A 381 -9.55 4.34 23.18
N ILE A 382 -10.29 5.44 23.09
CA ILE A 382 -10.07 6.49 22.07
C ILE A 382 -8.67 7.09 22.20
N ALA A 383 -8.23 7.44 23.41
CA ALA A 383 -6.92 8.05 23.64
C ALA A 383 -5.78 7.08 23.28
N VAL A 384 -5.85 5.81 23.72
CA VAL A 384 -4.83 4.80 23.40
C VAL A 384 -4.79 4.53 21.89
N ALA A 385 -5.95 4.39 21.24
CA ALA A 385 -6.01 4.14 19.80
C ALA A 385 -5.48 5.32 18.96
N ILE A 386 -5.75 6.57 19.37
CA ILE A 386 -5.19 7.76 18.70
C ILE A 386 -3.67 7.82 18.88
N VAL A 387 -3.16 7.69 20.11
CA VAL A 387 -1.72 7.74 20.38
C VAL A 387 -0.98 6.61 19.66
N PHE A 388 -1.52 5.40 19.69
CA PHE A 388 -0.95 4.26 18.96
C PHE A 388 -0.95 4.50 17.45
N ALA A 389 -2.07 4.97 16.87
CA ALA A 389 -2.15 5.18 15.43
C ALA A 389 -1.19 6.29 14.96
N LEU A 390 -1.03 7.37 15.74
CA LEU A 390 -0.01 8.38 15.48
C LEU A 390 1.40 7.78 15.52
N TRP A 391 1.74 7.05 16.60
CA TRP A 391 3.05 6.41 16.78
C TRP A 391 3.40 5.35 15.72
N ALA A 392 2.39 4.66 15.19
CA ALA A 392 2.56 3.62 14.17
C ALA A 392 2.65 4.18 12.74
N THR A 393 1.96 5.29 12.45
CA THR A 393 1.92 5.91 11.10
C THR A 393 3.27 6.44 10.63
N ILE A 394 4.18 6.73 11.56
CA ILE A 394 5.48 7.37 11.29
C ILE A 394 6.41 6.50 10.42
N GLY A 395 6.37 5.18 10.57
CA GLY A 395 7.31 4.29 9.89
C GLY A 395 8.76 4.43 10.39
N TYR A 396 9.68 4.57 9.44
CA TYR A 396 11.12 4.79 9.66
C TYR A 396 11.59 6.21 9.28
N GLY A 397 10.70 7.08 8.79
CA GLY A 397 11.06 8.37 8.15
C GLY A 397 11.48 9.53 9.07
N GLU A 398 11.37 9.39 10.39
CA GLU A 398 11.80 10.42 11.37
C GLU A 398 13.25 10.21 11.83
N PRO A 399 13.94 11.20 12.44
CA PRO A 399 15.33 11.05 12.89
C PRO A 399 15.59 9.78 13.73
N LEU A 400 16.75 9.15 13.53
CA LEU A 400 17.09 7.81 14.08
C LEU A 400 16.85 7.66 15.59
N TRP A 401 17.06 8.72 16.37
CA TRP A 401 16.88 8.72 17.82
C TRP A 401 15.42 8.53 18.29
N PHE A 402 14.42 8.78 17.43
CA PHE A 402 13.03 8.69 17.83
C PHE A 402 12.51 7.23 17.76
N PRO A 403 12.00 6.65 18.87
CA PRO A 403 11.53 5.27 18.91
C PRO A 403 10.13 5.14 18.29
N THR A 404 10.04 5.02 16.97
CA THR A 404 8.78 4.73 16.26
C THR A 404 8.28 3.32 16.56
N PHE A 405 7.03 3.02 16.22
CA PHE A 405 6.50 1.64 16.31
C PHE A 405 7.36 0.65 15.53
N HIS A 406 7.75 0.99 14.30
CA HIS A 406 8.52 0.09 13.43
C HIS A 406 9.95 -0.11 13.94
N ARG A 407 10.62 0.92 14.49
CA ARG A 407 11.92 0.74 15.18
C ARG A 407 11.81 -0.07 16.46
N THR A 408 10.74 0.13 17.23
CA THR A 408 10.50 -0.64 18.47
C THR A 408 10.20 -2.10 18.14
N LEU A 409 9.45 -2.36 17.07
CA LEU A 409 9.16 -3.71 16.59
C LEU A 409 10.41 -4.37 15.98
N ALA A 410 11.25 -3.62 15.26
CA ALA A 410 12.53 -4.08 14.75
C ALA A 410 13.46 -4.49 15.90
N ALA A 411 13.70 -3.61 16.87
CA ALA A 411 14.52 -3.95 18.04
C ALA A 411 14.00 -5.17 18.81
N LEU A 412 12.67 -5.29 18.96
CA LEU A 412 12.06 -6.49 19.56
C LEU A 412 12.23 -7.75 18.70
N ALA A 413 12.19 -7.62 17.37
CA ALA A 413 12.41 -8.73 16.45
C ALA A 413 13.88 -9.17 16.43
N THR A 414 14.83 -8.24 16.33
CA THR A 414 16.27 -8.52 16.37
C THR A 414 16.67 -9.19 17.69
N THR A 415 16.31 -8.64 18.85
CA THR A 415 16.59 -9.28 20.14
C THR A 415 15.83 -10.61 20.33
N ALA A 416 14.68 -10.81 19.67
CA ALA A 416 14.01 -12.10 19.65
C ALA A 416 14.74 -13.12 18.76
N ASN A 417 15.30 -12.68 17.63
CA ASN A 417 16.08 -13.49 16.71
C ASN A 417 17.40 -13.95 17.35
N GLU A 418 18.16 -13.01 17.93
CA GLU A 418 19.39 -13.26 18.72
C GLU A 418 19.20 -14.33 19.82
N SER A 419 17.97 -14.46 20.35
CA SER A 419 17.68 -15.44 21.41
C SER A 419 17.73 -16.90 20.97
N ASN A 420 17.71 -17.18 19.65
CA ASN A 420 17.71 -18.52 19.06
C ASN A 420 16.74 -19.50 19.74
N SER A 421 15.54 -19.00 20.06
CA SER A 421 14.54 -19.73 20.85
C SER A 421 13.20 -19.81 20.12
N ALA A 422 12.48 -20.91 20.30
CA ALA A 422 11.14 -21.09 19.71
C ALA A 422 10.11 -20.01 20.12
N ILE A 423 10.35 -19.29 21.23
CA ILE A 423 9.57 -18.10 21.60
C ILE A 423 10.01 -16.89 20.78
N GLY A 424 11.31 -16.73 20.56
CA GLY A 424 11.90 -15.74 19.65
C GLY A 424 11.35 -15.89 18.23
N ASP A 425 11.42 -17.09 17.65
CA ASP A 425 10.84 -17.42 16.33
C ASP A 425 9.37 -17.03 16.21
N LEU A 426 8.57 -17.34 17.23
CA LEU A 426 7.15 -17.01 17.26
C LEU A 426 6.93 -15.48 17.28
N LEU A 427 7.78 -14.74 18.00
CA LEU A 427 7.73 -13.28 18.06
C LEU A 427 8.17 -12.64 16.74
N VAL A 428 9.27 -13.10 16.14
CA VAL A 428 9.76 -12.65 14.82
C VAL A 428 8.71 -12.94 13.74
N THR A 429 8.16 -14.15 13.71
CA THR A 429 7.10 -14.54 12.76
C THR A 429 5.84 -13.68 12.94
N ALA A 430 5.43 -13.38 14.18
CA ALA A 430 4.29 -12.51 14.46
C ALA A 430 4.56 -11.05 14.06
N ALA A 431 5.78 -10.55 14.30
CA ALA A 431 6.21 -9.21 13.89
C ALA A 431 6.23 -9.07 12.36
N GLY A 432 6.90 -10.01 11.68
CA GLY A 432 6.95 -10.09 10.21
C GLY A 432 5.57 -10.16 9.59
N THR A 433 4.66 -10.98 10.12
CA THR A 433 3.25 -11.06 9.67
C THR A 433 2.53 -9.72 9.77
N VAL A 434 2.71 -8.98 10.87
CA VAL A 434 2.09 -7.64 11.05
C VAL A 434 2.64 -6.65 10.03
N VAL A 435 3.96 -6.66 9.80
CA VAL A 435 4.61 -5.73 8.87
C VAL A 435 4.32 -6.07 7.41
N GLN A 436 4.39 -7.34 6.99
CA GLN A 436 4.09 -7.74 5.61
C GLN A 436 2.68 -7.35 5.17
N ILE A 437 1.67 -7.47 6.06
CA ILE A 437 0.28 -7.17 5.67
C ILE A 437 -0.07 -5.69 5.82
N LEU A 438 0.51 -4.97 6.79
CA LEU A 438 0.26 -3.53 6.92
C LEU A 438 1.16 -2.71 5.97
N ARG A 439 2.42 -3.11 5.79
CA ARG A 439 3.49 -2.71 4.83
C ARG A 439 3.79 -1.22 4.67
N PHE A 440 2.75 -0.42 4.48
CA PHE A 440 2.83 1.03 4.35
C PHE A 440 2.40 1.66 5.69
N PRO A 441 3.28 2.38 6.40
CA PRO A 441 2.96 3.03 7.67
C PRO A 441 1.70 3.91 7.64
N HIS A 442 1.44 4.61 6.52
CA HIS A 442 0.22 5.42 6.36
C HIS A 442 -1.10 4.64 6.51
N ARG A 443 -1.12 3.30 6.46
CA ARG A 443 -2.34 2.52 6.76
C ARG A 443 -2.77 2.60 8.23
N PHE A 444 -1.85 2.85 9.17
CA PHE A 444 -2.22 3.05 10.58
C PHE A 444 -3.07 4.33 10.78
N GLN A 445 -2.88 5.34 9.93
CA GLN A 445 -3.66 6.58 9.92
C GLN A 445 -5.17 6.33 9.68
N LEU A 446 -5.54 5.20 9.05
CA LEU A 446 -6.94 4.81 8.86
C LEU A 446 -7.67 4.57 10.19
N ILE A 447 -6.96 4.25 11.29
CA ILE A 447 -7.53 4.20 12.64
C ILE A 447 -7.90 5.62 13.12
N LEU A 448 -7.09 6.63 12.81
CA LEU A 448 -7.40 8.03 13.08
C LEU A 448 -8.60 8.48 12.25
N PHE A 449 -8.66 8.13 10.97
CA PHE A 449 -9.77 8.48 10.08
C PHE A 449 -11.08 7.78 10.48
N MET A 450 -11.01 6.57 11.06
CA MET A 450 -12.18 5.89 11.65
C MET A 450 -12.68 6.58 12.93
N LEU A 451 -11.78 7.09 13.78
CA LEU A 451 -12.13 7.73 15.06
C LEU A 451 -12.44 9.22 14.95
N ALA A 452 -11.87 9.93 13.98
CA ALA A 452 -12.02 11.37 13.79
C ALA A 452 -13.49 11.81 13.65
N PRO A 453 -14.34 11.14 12.85
CA PRO A 453 -15.75 11.47 12.76
C PRO A 453 -16.47 11.37 14.11
N LEU A 454 -16.11 10.42 14.98
CA LEU A 454 -16.67 10.33 16.32
C LEU A 454 -16.20 11.51 17.20
N VAL A 455 -14.89 11.71 17.27
CA VAL A 455 -14.27 12.59 18.27
C VAL A 455 -14.48 14.07 17.95
N MET A 456 -14.28 14.48 16.69
CA MET A 456 -14.52 15.86 16.26
C MET A 456 -16.01 16.24 16.39
N SER A 457 -16.93 15.31 16.08
CA SER A 457 -18.37 15.56 16.21
C SER A 457 -18.80 15.83 17.65
N LEU A 458 -18.14 15.22 18.63
CA LEU A 458 -18.37 15.53 20.05
C LEU A 458 -17.92 16.96 20.41
N THR A 459 -16.77 17.40 19.90
CA THR A 459 -16.28 18.78 20.04
C THR A 459 -17.26 19.78 19.41
N LEU A 460 -17.66 19.55 18.16
CA LEU A 460 -18.54 20.45 17.41
C LEU A 460 -19.97 20.47 17.98
N ALA A 461 -20.54 19.33 18.37
CA ALA A 461 -21.88 19.29 18.99
C ALA A 461 -21.91 20.05 20.33
N TYR A 462 -20.85 19.91 21.15
CA TYR A 462 -20.69 20.70 22.37
C TYR A 462 -20.59 22.20 22.06
N LEU A 463 -19.83 22.58 21.03
CA LEU A 463 -19.64 23.98 20.64
C LEU A 463 -20.93 24.59 20.09
N ILE A 464 -21.69 23.87 19.26
CA ILE A 464 -23.02 24.28 18.76
C ILE A 464 -23.98 24.50 19.94
N ASP A 465 -24.11 23.54 20.87
CA ASP A 465 -24.97 23.68 22.07
C ASP A 465 -24.55 24.88 22.95
N VAL A 466 -23.25 25.19 23.05
CA VAL A 466 -22.74 26.35 23.82
C VAL A 466 -22.99 27.68 23.10
N VAL A 467 -22.74 27.76 21.79
CA VAL A 467 -22.96 28.98 20.99
C VAL A 467 -24.46 29.29 20.90
N SER A 468 -25.28 28.31 20.54
CA SER A 468 -26.74 28.49 20.51
C SER A 468 -27.28 28.84 21.89
N GLY A 469 -26.79 28.20 22.96
CA GLY A 469 -27.18 28.51 24.33
C GLY A 469 -26.82 29.95 24.76
N ARG A 470 -25.68 30.49 24.32
CA ARG A 470 -25.29 31.89 24.56
C ARG A 470 -26.14 32.88 23.75
N TRP A 471 -26.46 32.56 22.50
CA TRP A 471 -27.29 33.42 21.65
C TRP A 471 -28.76 33.41 22.10
N LEU A 472 -29.28 32.26 22.53
CA LEU A 472 -30.61 32.12 23.15
C LEU A 472 -30.74 32.92 24.45
N ARG A 473 -29.72 32.93 25.31
CA ARG A 473 -29.73 33.77 26.53
C ARG A 473 -29.80 35.28 26.24
N ARG A 474 -29.40 35.73 25.04
CA ARG A 474 -29.55 37.13 24.59
C ARG A 474 -30.88 37.40 23.88
N SER A 475 -31.52 36.36 23.33
CA SER A 475 -32.87 36.44 22.73
C SER A 475 -33.91 35.88 23.69
N ALA A 476 -34.30 36.68 24.69
CA ALA A 476 -35.28 36.27 25.67
C ALA A 476 -36.63 35.90 25.02
N HIS A 477 -37.20 34.76 25.44
CA HIS A 477 -38.60 34.36 25.21
C HIS A 477 -39.12 34.33 23.75
N ARG A 478 -38.80 33.26 22.98
CA ARG A 478 -39.71 32.66 21.96
C ARG A 478 -39.14 31.34 21.39
N SER A 479 -39.95 30.28 21.33
CA SER A 479 -39.55 28.94 20.86
C SER A 479 -39.26 28.85 19.35
N THR A 480 -39.89 29.69 18.53
CA THR A 480 -39.72 29.70 17.07
C THR A 480 -38.33 30.21 16.63
N GLY A 481 -37.63 30.97 17.48
CA GLY A 481 -36.28 31.45 17.20
C GLY A 481 -35.19 30.39 17.40
N GLU A 482 -35.45 29.34 18.19
CA GLU A 482 -34.44 28.36 18.60
C GLU A 482 -33.87 27.56 17.43
N VAL A 483 -34.74 27.14 16.50
CA VAL A 483 -34.33 26.39 15.30
C VAL A 483 -33.46 27.25 14.40
N LEU A 484 -33.83 28.50 14.15
CA LEU A 484 -33.06 29.43 13.32
C LEU A 484 -31.71 29.76 13.96
N ILE A 485 -31.66 29.98 15.28
CA ILE A 485 -30.41 30.23 16.03
C ILE A 485 -29.48 29.01 15.96
N LYS A 486 -30.00 27.78 16.10
CA LYS A 486 -29.21 26.55 15.94
C LYS A 486 -28.70 26.36 14.52
N LEU A 487 -29.50 26.67 13.50
CA LEU A 487 -29.07 26.63 12.09
C LEU A 487 -27.98 27.67 11.80
N LEU A 488 -28.15 28.92 12.24
CA LEU A 488 -27.13 29.97 12.07
C LEU A 488 -25.83 29.63 12.81
N ALA A 489 -25.91 29.09 14.03
CA ALA A 489 -24.75 28.59 14.76
C ALA A 489 -24.08 27.42 14.01
N THR A 490 -24.86 26.51 13.44
CA THR A 490 -24.36 25.39 12.62
C THR A 490 -23.64 25.87 11.36
N VAL A 491 -24.22 26.84 10.63
CA VAL A 491 -23.58 27.45 9.44
C VAL A 491 -22.29 28.19 9.83
N SER A 492 -22.31 28.96 10.92
CA SER A 492 -21.12 29.66 11.43
C SER A 492 -19.98 28.70 11.80
N VAL A 493 -20.32 27.61 12.49
CA VAL A 493 -19.36 26.56 12.89
C VAL A 493 -18.85 25.78 11.68
N GLY A 494 -19.74 25.44 10.73
CA GLY A 494 -19.40 24.74 9.50
C GLY A 494 -18.47 25.55 8.58
N ALA A 495 -18.72 26.86 8.44
CA ALA A 495 -17.86 27.75 7.66
C ALA A 495 -16.42 27.77 8.23
N VAL A 496 -16.28 28.01 9.54
CA VAL A 496 -14.97 28.00 10.23
C VAL A 496 -14.32 26.62 10.19
N PHE A 497 -15.11 25.54 10.31
CA PHE A 497 -14.60 24.18 10.26
C PHE A 497 -14.01 23.82 8.89
N PHE A 498 -14.58 24.31 7.80
CA PHE A 498 -14.08 24.03 6.45
C PHE A 498 -13.09 25.08 5.91
N THR A 499 -12.83 26.18 6.62
CA THR A 499 -11.82 27.18 6.21
C THR A 499 -10.41 26.55 5.98
N PRO A 500 -9.90 25.66 6.86
CA PRO A 500 -8.60 25.02 6.63
C PRO A 500 -8.57 24.21 5.33
N PHE A 501 -9.49 23.24 5.20
CA PHE A 501 -9.57 22.37 4.03
C PHE A 501 -9.63 23.17 2.71
N TRP A 502 -10.52 24.17 2.62
CA TRP A 502 -10.65 25.02 1.41
C TRP A 502 -9.58 26.11 1.27
N SER A 503 -8.64 26.24 2.21
CA SER A 503 -7.46 27.09 2.03
C SER A 503 -6.34 26.39 1.25
N ASN A 504 -6.34 25.06 1.19
CA ASN A 504 -5.41 24.28 0.38
C ASN A 504 -5.81 24.32 -1.09
N ASP A 505 -4.89 24.73 -1.97
CA ASP A 505 -5.20 24.85 -3.39
C ASP A 505 -5.57 23.53 -4.09
N PRO A 506 -4.85 22.40 -3.89
CA PRO A 506 -5.18 21.15 -4.56
C PRO A 506 -6.61 20.67 -4.27
N TYR A 507 -7.11 20.82 -3.04
CA TYR A 507 -8.49 20.48 -2.70
C TYR A 507 -9.50 21.39 -3.38
N ARG A 508 -9.25 22.71 -3.46
CA ARG A 508 -10.10 23.63 -4.24
C ARG A 508 -10.12 23.21 -5.71
N THR A 509 -8.95 23.07 -6.31
CA THR A 509 -8.79 22.77 -7.73
C THR A 509 -9.48 21.47 -8.09
N VAL A 510 -9.29 20.38 -7.33
CA VAL A 510 -9.96 19.09 -7.54
C VAL A 510 -11.49 19.19 -7.37
N PHE A 511 -11.99 19.63 -6.20
CA PHE A 511 -13.41 19.53 -5.90
C PHE A 511 -14.26 20.65 -6.52
N ALA A 512 -13.70 21.83 -6.78
CA ALA A 512 -14.41 22.91 -7.45
C ALA A 512 -14.40 22.76 -8.99
N SER A 513 -13.28 22.31 -9.59
CA SER A 513 -13.24 22.05 -11.05
C SER A 513 -13.96 20.77 -11.45
N GLY A 514 -14.12 19.81 -10.54
CA GLY A 514 -14.74 18.51 -10.81
C GLY A 514 -13.87 17.53 -11.61
N ASN A 515 -12.76 18.01 -12.17
CA ASN A 515 -11.85 17.28 -13.03
C ASN A 515 -11.03 16.21 -12.27
N MET A 516 -10.97 16.28 -10.93
CA MET A 516 -10.16 15.36 -10.10
C MET A 516 -8.69 15.24 -10.58
N ALA A 517 -8.10 16.35 -11.04
CA ALA A 517 -6.77 16.40 -11.67
C ALA A 517 -6.63 15.48 -12.91
N GLY A 518 -7.66 15.41 -13.77
CA GLY A 518 -7.68 14.54 -14.95
C GLY A 518 -8.09 13.10 -14.65
N PHE A 519 -7.99 12.64 -13.40
CA PHE A 519 -8.17 11.23 -13.02
C PHE A 519 -9.54 10.62 -13.34
N LEU A 520 -10.62 11.43 -13.37
CA LEU A 520 -11.95 10.96 -13.75
C LEU A 520 -12.40 11.47 -15.12
N SER A 521 -11.48 12.05 -15.90
CA SER A 521 -11.79 12.53 -17.24
C SER A 521 -12.08 11.36 -18.19
N PRO A 522 -13.00 11.53 -19.16
CA PRO A 522 -13.38 10.46 -20.07
C PRO A 522 -12.38 10.30 -21.22
N PHE A 523 -11.59 9.23 -21.23
CA PHE A 523 -10.65 8.90 -22.30
C PHE A 523 -11.40 8.47 -23.58
N PRO A 524 -11.09 9.05 -24.77
CA PRO A 524 -11.68 8.65 -26.04
C PRO A 524 -11.14 7.31 -26.54
N LEU A 525 -12.04 6.42 -26.97
CA LEU A 525 -11.68 5.05 -27.40
C LEU A 525 -11.53 4.88 -28.92
N GLN A 526 -11.68 5.92 -29.74
CA GLN A 526 -11.77 5.75 -31.20
C GLN A 526 -10.52 5.12 -31.80
N ASP A 527 -9.35 5.73 -31.60
CA ASP A 527 -8.07 5.23 -32.08
C ASP A 527 -7.76 3.81 -31.59
N LEU A 528 -8.14 3.51 -30.34
CA LEU A 528 -7.94 2.21 -29.71
C LEU A 528 -8.93 1.15 -30.25
N LYS A 529 -10.15 1.54 -30.64
CA LYS A 529 -11.10 0.67 -31.35
C LYS A 529 -10.61 0.32 -32.75
N ASP A 530 -10.03 1.29 -33.46
CA ASP A 530 -9.51 1.08 -34.80
C ASP A 530 -8.26 0.18 -34.77
N LEU A 531 -7.37 0.38 -33.81
CA LEU A 531 -6.30 -0.57 -33.48
C LEU A 531 -6.85 -1.98 -33.16
N LYS A 532 -7.86 -2.08 -32.27
CA LYS A 532 -8.49 -3.36 -31.92
C LYS A 532 -9.21 -4.02 -33.12
N ARG A 533 -9.61 -3.26 -34.13
CA ARG A 533 -10.12 -3.81 -35.40
C ARG A 533 -8.98 -4.38 -36.24
N ALA A 534 -7.90 -3.62 -36.44
CA ALA A 534 -6.73 -4.09 -37.19
C ALA A 534 -6.13 -5.39 -36.59
N ILE A 535 -5.93 -5.44 -35.26
CA ILE A 535 -5.41 -6.65 -34.57
C ILE A 535 -6.37 -7.87 -34.69
N LYS A 536 -7.67 -7.65 -34.97
CA LYS A 536 -8.63 -8.74 -35.21
C LYS A 536 -8.63 -9.26 -36.65
N GLU A 537 -8.10 -8.49 -37.60
CA GLU A 537 -7.97 -8.89 -38.99
C GLU A 537 -6.64 -9.65 -39.24
N LEU A 538 -5.68 -9.51 -38.31
CA LEU A 538 -4.43 -10.27 -38.28
C LEU A 538 -4.61 -11.66 -37.62
N PRO A 539 -3.75 -12.65 -37.94
CA PRO A 539 -3.77 -13.94 -37.27
C PRO A 539 -3.46 -13.82 -35.78
N GLU A 540 -3.79 -14.85 -34.99
CA GLU A 540 -3.51 -14.85 -33.55
C GLU A 540 -1.99 -14.84 -33.24
N GLY A 541 -1.65 -14.30 -32.07
CA GLY A 541 -0.29 -14.18 -31.54
C GLY A 541 -0.24 -13.22 -30.34
N LYS A 542 0.82 -13.32 -29.54
CA LYS A 542 0.95 -12.50 -28.32
C LYS A 542 1.17 -11.03 -28.69
N THR A 543 0.43 -10.15 -28.02
CA THR A 543 0.39 -8.71 -28.29
C THR A 543 0.85 -7.93 -27.06
N VAL A 544 1.79 -7.00 -27.21
CA VAL A 544 2.40 -6.27 -26.09
C VAL A 544 2.32 -4.76 -26.33
N VAL A 545 2.35 -3.94 -25.28
CA VAL A 545 2.28 -2.47 -25.41
C VAL A 545 3.54 -1.82 -24.83
N ILE A 546 4.30 -1.14 -25.67
CA ILE A 546 5.62 -0.62 -25.34
C ILE A 546 5.68 0.88 -25.68
N PRO A 547 6.30 1.74 -24.84
CA PRO A 547 6.81 1.43 -23.50
C PRO A 547 5.68 1.22 -22.45
N PRO A 548 5.97 0.58 -21.31
CA PRO A 548 5.01 0.46 -20.22
C PRO A 548 4.60 1.81 -19.61
N THR A 549 3.42 1.81 -19.02
CA THR A 549 2.69 2.99 -18.53
C THR A 549 2.58 3.07 -17.01
N GLU A 550 2.96 2.03 -16.26
CA GLU A 550 2.59 1.86 -14.85
C GLU A 550 3.20 2.91 -13.88
N THR A 551 4.34 3.52 -14.23
CA THR A 551 5.08 4.51 -13.40
C THR A 551 5.25 5.85 -14.13
N ALA A 552 5.64 6.92 -13.43
CA ALA A 552 6.17 8.25 -13.88
C ALA A 552 5.83 8.84 -15.28
N LYS A 553 4.68 8.47 -15.85
CA LYS A 553 4.27 8.74 -17.23
C LYS A 553 2.78 8.97 -17.33
N LEU A 554 2.40 9.75 -18.32
CA LEU A 554 1.03 10.06 -18.70
C LEU A 554 0.81 9.69 -20.18
N VAL A 555 -0.46 9.57 -20.57
CA VAL A 555 -0.88 9.38 -21.95
C VAL A 555 -1.82 10.54 -22.29
N GLY A 556 -1.40 11.40 -23.21
CA GLY A 556 -2.24 12.48 -23.70
C GLY A 556 -3.33 11.95 -24.64
N ASP A 557 -4.56 12.41 -24.50
CA ASP A 557 -5.63 12.08 -25.45
C ASP A 557 -5.69 13.03 -26.66
N SER A 558 -6.61 12.76 -27.58
CA SER A 558 -6.85 13.58 -28.79
C SER A 558 -7.29 15.02 -28.48
N ASN A 559 -7.69 15.32 -27.25
CA ASN A 559 -8.12 16.65 -26.78
C ASN A 559 -7.02 17.37 -25.98
N GLY A 560 -5.85 16.74 -25.77
CA GLY A 560 -4.78 17.27 -24.94
C GLY A 560 -5.05 17.14 -23.44
N VAL A 561 -5.88 16.18 -23.01
CA VAL A 561 -6.04 15.82 -21.59
C VAL A 561 -5.14 14.64 -21.27
N ASP A 562 -4.39 14.74 -20.17
CA ASP A 562 -3.49 13.68 -19.73
C ASP A 562 -4.18 12.66 -18.82
N HIS A 563 -3.98 11.38 -19.15
CA HIS A 563 -4.55 10.25 -18.44
C HIS A 563 -3.44 9.39 -17.84
N LYS A 564 -3.64 8.91 -16.60
CA LYS A 564 -2.74 7.91 -16.00
C LYS A 564 -3.25 6.51 -16.30
N PHE A 565 -2.39 5.63 -16.81
CA PHE A 565 -2.70 4.22 -17.05
C PHE A 565 -1.78 3.29 -16.26
N ILE A 566 -2.18 2.02 -16.22
CA ILE A 566 -1.32 0.86 -15.98
C ILE A 566 -1.51 -0.12 -17.13
N ASP A 567 -0.56 -1.01 -17.37
CA ASP A 567 -0.51 -1.79 -18.62
C ASP A 567 -1.69 -2.76 -18.77
N LYS A 568 -2.25 -3.22 -17.64
CA LYS A 568 -3.52 -3.98 -17.58
C LYS A 568 -4.69 -3.33 -18.31
N PHE A 569 -4.73 -2.00 -18.43
CA PHE A 569 -5.76 -1.32 -19.22
C PHE A 569 -5.75 -1.78 -20.68
N PHE A 570 -4.57 -1.78 -21.32
CA PHE A 570 -4.43 -2.17 -22.71
C PHE A 570 -4.60 -3.67 -22.88
N ILE A 571 -4.02 -4.47 -21.98
CA ILE A 571 -4.16 -5.94 -21.99
C ILE A 571 -5.65 -6.33 -21.98
N TYR A 572 -6.42 -5.85 -21.00
CA TYR A 572 -7.84 -6.22 -20.86
C TYR A 572 -8.73 -5.55 -21.92
N TYR A 573 -8.31 -4.40 -22.48
CA TYR A 573 -9.02 -3.79 -23.60
C TYR A 573 -8.82 -4.55 -24.90
N LEU A 574 -7.58 -4.92 -25.25
CA LEU A 574 -7.27 -5.63 -26.49
C LEU A 574 -7.84 -7.05 -26.46
N ASP A 575 -7.81 -7.71 -25.28
CA ASP A 575 -8.35 -9.06 -25.05
C ASP A 575 -7.69 -10.07 -26.00
N LYS A 576 -6.35 -10.12 -25.92
CA LYS A 576 -5.42 -10.93 -26.72
C LYS A 576 -4.35 -11.51 -25.78
N PRO A 577 -3.76 -12.69 -26.09
CA PRO A 577 -2.65 -13.21 -25.34
C PRO A 577 -1.54 -12.15 -25.20
N SER A 578 -1.00 -11.98 -24.00
CA SER A 578 -0.11 -10.86 -23.67
C SER A 578 0.69 -11.16 -22.40
N TYR A 579 1.60 -10.26 -22.08
CA TYR A 579 2.49 -10.31 -20.93
C TYR A 579 2.14 -9.21 -19.95
N TYR A 580 2.14 -9.51 -18.65
CA TYR A 580 2.12 -8.49 -17.60
C TYR A 580 3.44 -8.49 -16.83
N TYR A 581 4.15 -7.37 -16.94
CA TYR A 581 5.48 -7.06 -16.38
C TYR A 581 5.44 -5.83 -15.45
N GLY A 582 4.23 -5.41 -15.03
CA GLY A 582 4.03 -4.34 -14.06
C GLY A 582 4.23 -4.78 -12.61
N LEU A 583 3.74 -3.98 -11.64
CA LEU A 583 3.97 -4.16 -10.20
C LEU A 583 3.62 -5.55 -9.67
N THR A 584 2.61 -6.19 -10.28
CA THR A 584 2.20 -7.58 -9.96
C THR A 584 2.24 -8.51 -11.17
N GLY A 585 3.11 -8.19 -12.13
CA GLY A 585 3.53 -9.13 -13.16
C GLY A 585 4.34 -10.27 -12.57
N ASP A 586 4.41 -11.37 -13.33
CA ASP A 586 5.32 -12.47 -13.03
C ASP A 586 6.78 -11.99 -13.04
N VAL A 587 7.66 -12.65 -12.29
CA VAL A 587 9.07 -12.24 -12.18
C VAL A 587 9.83 -12.55 -13.47
N GLN A 588 9.54 -13.68 -14.13
CA GLN A 588 10.12 -14.01 -15.44
C GLN A 588 9.71 -12.98 -16.49
N ASN A 589 8.40 -12.66 -16.58
CA ASN A 589 7.89 -11.61 -17.47
C ASN A 589 8.58 -10.25 -17.24
N LYS A 590 8.87 -9.88 -15.98
CA LYS A 590 9.60 -8.65 -15.67
C LYS A 590 11.05 -8.70 -16.16
N PHE A 591 11.70 -9.86 -16.06
CA PHE A 591 13.08 -10.06 -16.51
C PHE A 591 13.18 -10.00 -18.03
N ASP A 592 12.32 -10.70 -18.76
CA ASP A 592 12.31 -10.69 -20.24
C ASP A 592 12.05 -9.28 -20.79
N PHE A 593 11.09 -8.55 -20.22
CA PHE A 593 10.80 -7.18 -20.64
C PHE A 593 11.86 -6.18 -20.18
N PHE A 594 12.56 -6.44 -19.08
CA PHE A 594 13.76 -5.70 -18.72
C PHE A 594 14.84 -5.87 -19.81
N LEU A 595 15.12 -7.09 -20.27
CA LEU A 595 16.08 -7.34 -21.36
C LEU A 595 15.65 -6.65 -22.67
N ILE A 596 14.38 -6.77 -23.06
CA ILE A 596 13.85 -6.13 -24.28
C ILE A 596 13.98 -4.61 -24.23
N LEU A 597 13.54 -3.99 -23.12
CA LEU A 597 13.61 -2.54 -22.96
C LEU A 597 15.05 -2.04 -22.81
N ARG A 598 15.94 -2.82 -22.20
CA ARG A 598 17.38 -2.50 -22.17
C ARG A 598 17.93 -2.47 -23.59
N GLY A 599 17.74 -3.50 -24.40
CA GLY A 599 18.24 -3.49 -25.78
C GLY A 599 17.69 -2.30 -26.59
N LEU A 600 16.39 -2.03 -26.53
CA LEU A 600 15.78 -0.85 -27.17
C LEU A 600 16.38 0.48 -26.70
N TYR A 601 16.51 0.67 -25.38
CA TYR A 601 16.96 1.92 -24.77
C TYR A 601 18.43 2.22 -25.09
N TYR A 602 19.32 1.23 -24.99
CA TYR A 602 20.74 1.36 -25.36
C TYR A 602 20.98 1.28 -26.88
N ARG A 603 19.92 1.21 -27.69
CA ARG A 603 19.94 1.11 -29.17
C ARG A 603 20.69 -0.12 -29.71
N GLN A 604 20.60 -1.23 -28.98
CA GLN A 604 21.23 -2.51 -29.28
C GLN A 604 20.18 -3.48 -29.84
N ASP A 605 20.37 -3.98 -31.05
CA ASP A 605 19.26 -4.64 -31.78
C ASP A 605 18.98 -6.10 -31.35
N TRP A 606 19.80 -6.70 -30.49
CA TRP A 606 19.65 -8.09 -30.02
C TRP A 606 18.37 -8.36 -29.20
N TRP A 607 17.66 -7.32 -28.74
CA TRP A 607 16.37 -7.46 -28.04
C TRP A 607 15.35 -8.29 -28.82
N ILE A 608 15.46 -8.29 -30.16
CA ILE A 608 14.59 -9.07 -31.05
C ILE A 608 14.70 -10.58 -30.79
N ASN A 609 15.86 -11.07 -30.31
CA ASN A 609 16.01 -12.47 -29.93
C ASN A 609 15.06 -12.82 -28.78
N VAL A 610 15.08 -12.04 -27.69
CA VAL A 610 14.22 -12.24 -26.52
C VAL A 610 12.74 -12.11 -26.91
N ALA A 611 12.40 -11.11 -27.74
CA ALA A 611 11.02 -10.91 -28.19
C ALA A 611 10.47 -12.06 -29.04
N ARG A 612 11.27 -12.60 -29.97
CA ARG A 612 10.90 -13.81 -30.73
C ARG A 612 10.79 -15.04 -29.84
N ASP A 613 11.70 -15.16 -28.88
CA ASP A 613 11.81 -16.35 -28.05
C ASP A 613 10.60 -16.55 -27.14
N ILE A 614 10.18 -15.48 -26.46
CA ILE A 614 8.93 -15.48 -25.69
C ILE A 614 7.67 -15.40 -26.60
N ASN A 615 7.84 -15.47 -27.92
CA ASN A 615 6.78 -15.47 -28.93
C ASN A 615 5.90 -14.20 -28.91
N VAL A 616 6.53 -13.02 -28.75
CA VAL A 616 5.87 -11.74 -29.04
C VAL A 616 5.66 -11.64 -30.54
N LYS A 617 4.41 -11.53 -30.98
CA LYS A 617 4.09 -11.35 -32.40
C LYS A 617 3.79 -9.91 -32.77
N TYR A 618 3.07 -9.21 -31.89
CA TYR A 618 2.58 -7.86 -32.15
C TYR A 618 3.06 -6.88 -31.09
N ILE A 619 3.72 -5.81 -31.51
CA ILE A 619 4.15 -4.71 -30.64
C ILE A 619 3.30 -3.48 -30.96
N VAL A 620 2.52 -3.04 -29.98
CA VAL A 620 1.77 -1.79 -30.05
C VAL A 620 2.62 -0.69 -29.43
N VAL A 621 2.99 0.31 -30.23
CA VAL A 621 3.59 1.55 -29.74
C VAL A 621 2.47 2.55 -29.45
N ASN A 622 2.44 3.09 -28.24
CA ASN A 622 1.56 4.21 -27.89
C ASN A 622 2.34 5.53 -28.01
N ARG A 623 2.13 6.23 -29.13
CA ARG A 623 2.81 7.50 -29.50
C ARG A 623 2.40 8.69 -28.63
N ARG A 624 1.45 8.52 -27.69
CA ARG A 624 0.96 9.55 -26.77
C ARG A 624 1.53 9.45 -25.35
N ILE A 625 2.32 8.42 -25.07
CA ILE A 625 3.05 8.31 -23.80
C ILE A 625 4.11 9.42 -23.72
N HIS A 626 4.18 10.08 -22.58
CA HIS A 626 5.24 11.02 -22.23
C HIS A 626 5.51 11.02 -20.73
N SER A 627 6.71 11.43 -20.33
CA SER A 627 7.09 11.66 -18.94
C SER A 627 6.15 12.65 -18.23
N ASN A 628 5.82 12.39 -16.97
CA ASN A 628 5.09 13.34 -16.13
C ASN A 628 6.00 14.37 -15.41
N GLY A 629 7.27 14.47 -15.82
CA GLY A 629 8.30 15.25 -15.14
C GLY A 629 8.78 14.63 -13.82
N GLY A 630 8.37 13.40 -13.51
CA GLY A 630 8.71 12.71 -12.27
C GLY A 630 10.16 12.27 -12.20
N ILE A 631 10.82 12.56 -11.09
CA ILE A 631 12.19 12.15 -10.79
C ILE A 631 12.15 11.24 -9.57
N GLY A 632 12.71 10.03 -9.68
CA GLY A 632 12.73 9.06 -8.60
C GLY A 632 12.92 7.62 -9.09
N ALA A 633 12.88 6.68 -8.15
CA ALA A 633 13.20 5.27 -8.33
C ALA A 633 12.37 4.52 -9.42
N GLU A 634 11.28 5.10 -9.93
CA GLU A 634 10.35 4.43 -10.85
C GLU A 634 10.34 5.03 -12.26
N TYR A 635 11.23 5.98 -12.56
CA TYR A 635 11.32 6.65 -13.86
C TYR A 635 12.55 6.17 -14.65
N LEU A 636 12.33 5.65 -15.87
CA LEU A 636 13.37 5.49 -16.88
C LEU A 636 13.25 6.67 -17.86
N PRO A 637 14.24 7.59 -17.92
CA PRO A 637 14.18 8.78 -18.75
C PRO A 637 13.89 8.47 -20.22
N ASN A 638 12.97 9.23 -20.82
CA ASN A 638 12.77 9.32 -22.26
C ASN A 638 12.55 8.00 -23.04
N VAL A 639 12.39 6.83 -22.42
CA VAL A 639 12.41 5.53 -23.14
C VAL A 639 11.42 5.43 -24.29
N GLU A 640 10.29 6.14 -24.24
CA GLU A 640 9.36 6.33 -25.37
C GLU A 640 10.04 6.81 -26.68
N SER A 641 11.06 7.65 -26.60
CA SER A 641 11.78 8.19 -27.78
C SER A 641 12.71 7.16 -28.45
N PHE A 642 13.02 6.05 -27.77
CA PHE A 642 13.91 4.99 -28.28
C PHE A 642 13.15 3.82 -28.90
N VAL A 643 11.90 3.58 -28.48
CA VAL A 643 11.09 2.41 -28.90
C VAL A 643 10.81 2.41 -30.39
N GLU A 644 10.16 3.45 -30.91
CA GLU A 644 9.77 3.50 -32.33
C GLU A 644 10.98 3.53 -33.29
N PRO A 645 12.05 4.31 -33.02
CA PRO A 645 13.31 4.17 -33.78
C PRO A 645 13.95 2.78 -33.67
N GLY A 646 13.85 2.10 -32.51
CA GLY A 646 14.32 0.72 -32.33
C GLY A 646 13.62 -0.29 -33.23
N LEU A 647 12.29 -0.17 -33.34
CA LEU A 647 11.49 -1.00 -34.25
C LEU A 647 11.77 -0.67 -35.72
N ALA A 648 11.91 0.62 -36.06
CA ALA A 648 12.11 1.08 -37.43
C ALA A 648 13.48 0.69 -38.02
N ARG A 649 14.51 0.46 -37.20
CA ARG A 649 15.82 -0.06 -37.68
C ARG A 649 15.75 -1.52 -38.16
N LEU A 650 14.85 -2.32 -37.62
CA LEU A 650 14.72 -3.75 -37.93
C LEU A 650 13.67 -4.04 -39.00
N SER A 651 13.69 -3.28 -40.09
CA SER A 651 12.70 -3.35 -41.18
C SER A 651 12.68 -4.68 -41.96
N ASP A 652 13.76 -5.47 -41.90
CA ASP A 652 13.83 -6.83 -42.47
C ASP A 652 13.02 -7.84 -41.64
N ASP A 653 12.91 -7.58 -40.34
CA ASP A 653 12.39 -8.50 -39.34
C ASP A 653 10.97 -8.08 -38.87
N ILE A 654 10.71 -6.77 -38.87
CA ILE A 654 9.52 -6.13 -38.30
C ILE A 654 8.78 -5.32 -39.36
N ALA A 655 7.48 -5.58 -39.53
CA ALA A 655 6.62 -4.85 -40.45
C ALA A 655 5.58 -4.00 -39.72
N LEU A 656 5.46 -2.72 -40.09
CA LEU A 656 4.32 -1.88 -39.69
C LEU A 656 3.04 -2.41 -40.37
N ARG A 657 2.01 -2.71 -39.57
CA ARG A 657 0.73 -3.26 -40.04
C ARG A 657 -0.43 -2.28 -39.95
N PHE A 658 -0.38 -1.34 -39.00
CA PHE A 658 -1.40 -0.32 -38.82
C PHE A 658 -0.78 0.89 -38.09
N GLU A 659 -1.22 2.09 -38.42
CA GLU A 659 -0.95 3.28 -37.62
C GLU A 659 -2.14 4.25 -37.63
N ASN A 660 -2.23 5.06 -36.58
CA ASN A 660 -3.06 6.25 -36.49
C ASN A 660 -2.39 7.31 -35.60
N ASP A 661 -3.13 8.36 -35.27
CA ASP A 661 -2.66 9.52 -34.50
C ASP A 661 -2.20 9.19 -33.07
N SER A 662 -2.49 7.99 -32.54
CA SER A 662 -2.15 7.59 -31.16
C SER A 662 -1.36 6.29 -31.05
N TYR A 663 -1.51 5.37 -32.01
CA TYR A 663 -0.93 4.04 -31.95
C TYR A 663 -0.29 3.61 -33.27
N ALA A 664 0.82 2.88 -33.19
CA ALA A 664 1.37 2.09 -34.27
C ALA A 664 1.41 0.61 -33.87
N LEU A 665 1.16 -0.27 -34.84
CA LEU A 665 1.12 -1.72 -34.66
C LEU A 665 2.18 -2.35 -35.57
N TYR A 666 3.19 -2.94 -34.95
CA TYR A 666 4.25 -3.67 -35.60
C TYR A 666 4.04 -5.18 -35.45
N GLU A 667 4.36 -5.95 -36.48
CA GLU A 667 4.42 -7.41 -36.46
C GLU A 667 5.87 -7.87 -36.60
N ILE A 668 6.31 -8.75 -35.70
CA ILE A 668 7.54 -9.55 -35.90
C ILE A 668 7.17 -10.64 -36.91
N THR A 669 7.75 -10.55 -38.11
CA THR A 669 7.26 -11.26 -39.30
C THR A 669 7.83 -12.67 -39.45
N ASP A 670 8.86 -12.99 -38.68
CA ASP A 670 9.73 -14.14 -38.86
C ASP A 670 9.85 -15.02 -37.58
N LEU A 671 8.76 -15.11 -36.83
CA LEU A 671 8.67 -15.98 -35.65
C LEU A 671 9.03 -17.43 -35.98
N PRO A 672 9.69 -18.16 -35.04
CA PRO A 672 10.02 -19.55 -35.22
C PRO A 672 8.77 -20.41 -35.43
N SER A 673 8.83 -21.34 -36.38
CA SER A 673 7.67 -22.10 -36.87
C SER A 673 7.57 -23.54 -36.35
N GLY A 674 8.49 -23.95 -35.47
CA GLY A 674 8.58 -25.30 -34.93
C GLY A 674 9.46 -25.37 -33.68
N PRO A 675 9.71 -26.58 -33.14
CA PRO A 675 10.64 -26.77 -32.04
C PRO A 675 12.06 -26.35 -32.45
N ARG A 676 12.82 -25.87 -31.46
CA ARG A 676 14.19 -25.36 -31.56
C ARG A 676 15.04 -26.07 -30.51
N ASP A 677 16.34 -26.17 -30.75
CA ASP A 677 17.30 -26.61 -29.74
C ASP A 677 17.37 -25.56 -28.61
N THR A 678 17.72 -25.95 -27.38
CA THR A 678 17.80 -25.01 -26.25
C THR A 678 19.23 -24.49 -26.08
N ILE A 679 19.40 -23.17 -26.01
CA ILE A 679 20.58 -22.53 -25.40
C ILE A 679 20.23 -22.22 -23.95
N LEU A 680 20.87 -22.92 -23.02
CA LEU A 680 20.87 -22.55 -21.61
C LEU A 680 22.00 -21.53 -21.37
N VAL A 681 21.63 -20.37 -20.85
CA VAL A 681 22.54 -19.28 -20.48
C VAL A 681 22.90 -19.41 -19.00
N ASP A 682 24.11 -19.90 -18.76
CA ASP A 682 24.73 -20.02 -17.44
C ASP A 682 26.15 -19.44 -17.47
N SER A 683 26.22 -18.15 -17.76
CA SER A 683 27.47 -17.40 -17.92
C SER A 683 27.41 -16.07 -17.16
N SER A 684 28.53 -15.36 -17.14
CA SER A 684 28.55 -13.94 -16.84
C SER A 684 27.70 -13.15 -17.84
N TRP A 685 27.29 -11.95 -17.42
CA TRP A 685 26.56 -10.99 -18.25
C TRP A 685 27.36 -10.56 -19.49
N GLN A 686 28.70 -10.50 -19.38
CA GLN A 686 29.59 -10.21 -20.51
C GLN A 686 29.43 -11.25 -21.62
N SER A 687 29.64 -12.53 -21.30
CA SER A 687 29.63 -13.62 -22.28
C SER A 687 28.27 -13.79 -22.98
N TYR A 688 27.17 -13.55 -22.24
CA TYR A 688 25.83 -13.50 -22.84
C TYR A 688 25.70 -12.36 -23.87
N LEU A 689 26.18 -11.15 -23.55
CA LEU A 689 26.19 -10.06 -24.51
C LEU A 689 27.08 -10.36 -25.72
N ASP A 690 28.27 -10.92 -25.53
CA ASP A 690 29.18 -11.26 -26.64
C ASP A 690 28.62 -12.36 -27.57
N LEU A 691 27.74 -13.23 -27.06
CA LEU A 691 26.93 -14.13 -27.87
C LEU A 691 25.90 -13.34 -28.71
N VAL A 692 25.02 -12.55 -28.07
CA VAL A 692 23.81 -12.03 -28.74
C VAL A 692 24.00 -10.69 -29.46
N PHE A 693 24.94 -9.84 -29.05
CA PHE A 693 25.05 -8.43 -29.46
C PHE A 693 25.18 -8.24 -30.98
N SER A 694 25.95 -9.12 -31.64
CA SER A 694 26.10 -9.13 -33.10
C SER A 694 25.26 -10.19 -33.82
N ARG A 695 24.50 -11.06 -33.10
CA ARG A 695 23.81 -12.22 -33.67
C ARG A 695 22.29 -12.15 -33.48
N ARG A 696 21.62 -11.28 -34.25
CA ARG A 696 20.17 -11.00 -34.14
C ARG A 696 19.23 -12.13 -34.57
N ASN A 697 19.77 -13.25 -35.06
CA ASN A 697 19.01 -14.35 -35.66
C ASN A 697 18.93 -15.63 -34.79
N LEU A 698 19.74 -15.77 -33.73
CA LEU A 698 19.87 -17.00 -32.94
C LEU A 698 18.50 -17.58 -32.50
N SER A 699 17.58 -16.71 -32.09
CA SER A 699 16.20 -17.05 -31.70
C SER A 699 15.36 -17.78 -32.77
N ARG A 700 15.75 -17.74 -34.05
CA ARG A 700 15.10 -18.54 -35.11
C ARG A 700 15.47 -20.02 -35.00
N CYS A 701 16.70 -20.31 -34.57
CA CYS A 701 17.26 -21.66 -34.46
C CYS A 701 17.19 -22.23 -33.03
N TYR A 702 17.28 -21.37 -32.01
CA TYR A 702 17.39 -21.75 -30.59
C TYR A 702 16.33 -21.11 -29.69
N THR A 703 15.92 -21.83 -28.64
CA THR A 703 15.19 -21.29 -27.48
C THR A 703 16.19 -20.78 -26.44
N PHE A 704 15.93 -19.64 -25.79
CA PHE A 704 16.80 -19.13 -24.71
C PHE A 704 16.21 -19.48 -23.35
N GLU A 705 16.94 -20.27 -22.58
CA GLU A 705 16.63 -20.55 -21.18
C GLU A 705 17.66 -19.87 -20.29
N PHE A 706 17.22 -19.30 -19.17
CA PHE A 706 18.09 -18.63 -18.20
C PHE A 706 18.01 -19.36 -16.86
N THR A 707 19.15 -19.57 -16.20
CA THR A 707 19.24 -20.25 -14.90
C THR A 707 18.20 -19.86 -13.83
N PRO A 708 17.78 -18.59 -13.63
CA PRO A 708 16.81 -18.27 -12.59
C PRO A 708 15.36 -18.77 -12.84
N TYR A 709 15.02 -19.16 -14.07
CA TYR A 709 13.63 -19.46 -14.47
C TYR A 709 13.47 -20.73 -15.32
N VAL A 710 14.55 -21.44 -15.64
CA VAL A 710 14.52 -22.64 -16.50
C VAL A 710 13.78 -23.82 -15.85
N ASP A 711 12.87 -24.44 -16.60
CA ASP A 711 12.36 -25.78 -16.29
C ASP A 711 13.30 -26.83 -16.91
N LEU A 712 14.29 -27.30 -16.15
CA LEU A 712 15.25 -28.29 -16.63
C LEU A 712 14.59 -29.62 -17.06
N ALA A 713 13.47 -30.00 -16.44
CA ALA A 713 12.77 -31.23 -16.80
C ALA A 713 12.06 -31.09 -18.15
N ALA A 714 11.54 -29.90 -18.47
CA ALA A 714 11.04 -29.58 -19.80
C ALA A 714 12.17 -29.44 -20.83
N ALA A 715 13.28 -28.77 -20.48
CA ALA A 715 14.40 -28.53 -21.38
C ALA A 715 15.10 -29.84 -21.82
N ARG A 716 15.38 -30.76 -20.88
CA ARG A 716 16.02 -32.06 -21.17
C ARG A 716 15.11 -33.09 -21.83
N ALA A 717 13.81 -32.81 -21.97
CA ALA A 717 12.89 -33.67 -22.73
C ALA A 717 13.03 -33.51 -24.25
N GLY A 718 13.80 -32.51 -24.72
CA GLY A 718 14.02 -32.19 -26.12
C GLY A 718 15.36 -32.68 -26.69
N PRO A 719 15.90 -31.98 -27.71
CA PRO A 719 17.29 -32.15 -28.18
C PRO A 719 18.32 -31.82 -27.08
N PRO A 720 19.60 -32.22 -27.23
CA PRO A 720 20.66 -31.88 -26.29
C PRO A 720 20.78 -30.37 -26.05
N ILE A 721 20.93 -29.97 -24.80
CA ILE A 721 21.03 -28.56 -24.40
C ILE A 721 22.40 -28.02 -24.83
N LYS A 722 22.41 -26.89 -25.53
CA LYS A 722 23.60 -26.09 -25.78
C LYS A 722 23.85 -25.19 -24.56
N LEU A 723 25.01 -25.30 -23.93
CA LEU A 723 25.33 -24.55 -22.73
C LEU A 723 26.27 -23.39 -23.06
N LEU A 724 25.82 -22.15 -22.83
CA LEU A 724 26.73 -21.01 -22.73
C LEU A 724 27.24 -20.94 -21.30
N THR A 725 28.52 -21.23 -21.11
CA THR A 725 29.19 -21.24 -19.80
C THR A 725 30.56 -20.60 -19.88
N ASP A 726 30.98 -19.98 -18.77
CA ASP A 726 32.34 -19.47 -18.57
C ASP A 726 33.24 -20.50 -17.84
N ASP A 727 32.66 -21.48 -17.14
CA ASP A 727 33.36 -22.53 -16.37
C ASP A 727 32.51 -23.80 -16.26
N GLU A 728 32.91 -24.87 -16.96
CA GLU A 728 32.16 -26.14 -17.01
C GLU A 728 31.91 -26.79 -15.63
N PRO A 729 32.87 -26.84 -14.69
CA PRO A 729 32.63 -27.33 -13.33
C PRO A 729 31.57 -26.54 -12.55
N THR A 730 31.61 -25.20 -12.63
CA THR A 730 30.59 -24.34 -12.01
C THR A 730 29.20 -24.62 -12.60
N SER A 731 29.10 -24.76 -13.93
CA SER A 731 27.81 -25.09 -14.56
C SER A 731 27.31 -26.50 -14.27
N ALA A 732 28.20 -27.48 -14.06
CA ALA A 732 27.79 -28.82 -13.60
C ALA A 732 27.16 -28.77 -12.20
N LEU A 733 27.69 -27.92 -11.32
CA LEU A 733 27.12 -27.66 -10.00
C LEU A 733 25.80 -26.88 -10.09
N ASP A 734 25.70 -25.86 -10.95
CA ASP A 734 24.48 -25.07 -11.14
C ASP A 734 23.32 -25.93 -11.66
N LEU A 735 23.60 -26.80 -12.64
CA LEU A 735 22.65 -27.80 -13.13
C LEU A 735 22.21 -28.77 -12.02
N TYR A 736 23.15 -29.28 -11.21
CA TYR A 736 22.81 -30.16 -10.09
C TYR A 736 21.89 -29.47 -9.06
N LEU A 737 22.16 -28.21 -8.73
CA LEU A 737 21.42 -27.43 -7.74
C LEU A 737 20.03 -27.01 -8.24
N LEU A 738 19.87 -26.78 -9.54
CA LEU A 738 18.57 -26.56 -10.18
C LEU A 738 17.70 -27.84 -10.16
N GLU A 739 18.30 -29.02 -10.23
CA GLU A 739 17.61 -30.31 -10.07
C GLU A 739 17.31 -30.67 -8.59
N HIS A 740 18.10 -30.13 -7.66
CA HIS A 740 17.97 -30.35 -6.21
C HIS A 740 17.76 -29.01 -5.46
N PRO A 741 16.63 -28.31 -5.68
CA PRO A 741 16.40 -26.97 -5.13
C PRO A 741 16.36 -26.94 -3.59
N GLU A 742 16.14 -28.09 -2.93
CA GLU A 742 16.27 -28.26 -1.48
C GLU A 742 17.71 -28.10 -0.96
N ALA A 743 18.73 -28.31 -1.81
CA ALA A 743 20.12 -28.09 -1.44
C ALA A 743 20.48 -26.59 -1.35
N ILE A 744 19.66 -25.69 -1.92
CA ILE A 744 19.87 -24.24 -1.91
C ILE A 744 19.06 -23.56 -0.80
N SER A 745 19.76 -23.02 0.20
CA SER A 745 19.17 -22.30 1.33
C SER A 745 19.40 -20.80 1.23
N GLY A 746 18.32 -20.03 1.15
CA GLY A 746 18.34 -18.56 1.18
C GLY A 746 18.29 -17.99 2.60
N PRO A 747 18.53 -16.67 2.76
CA PRO A 747 18.50 -16.02 4.07
C PRO A 747 17.08 -15.86 4.62
N ASP A 748 16.94 -15.80 5.95
CA ASP A 748 15.64 -15.68 6.62
C ASP A 748 14.93 -14.35 6.32
N THR A 749 13.98 -14.42 5.38
CA THR A 749 13.17 -13.28 4.93
C THR A 749 12.35 -12.61 6.03
N ARG A 750 12.15 -13.26 7.19
CA ARG A 750 11.41 -12.67 8.34
C ARG A 750 12.08 -11.41 8.88
N MET A 751 13.40 -11.26 8.70
CA MET A 751 14.18 -10.13 9.20
C MET A 751 14.33 -8.95 8.21
N PHE A 752 14.00 -9.12 6.92
CA PHE A 752 14.15 -8.07 5.89
C PHE A 752 13.36 -6.79 6.18
N ALA A 753 12.26 -6.91 6.93
CA ALA A 753 11.44 -5.77 7.35
C ALA A 753 12.11 -4.90 8.42
N PHE A 754 13.16 -5.40 9.07
CA PHE A 754 13.69 -4.90 10.34
C PHE A 754 15.17 -4.53 10.28
N ASN A 755 15.95 -5.12 9.36
CA ASN A 755 17.36 -4.81 9.14
C ASN A 755 17.52 -3.91 7.89
N PRO A 756 18.05 -2.67 8.03
CA PRO A 756 18.33 -1.81 6.88
C PRO A 756 19.51 -2.31 6.04
N ASP A 757 20.45 -3.04 6.63
CA ASP A 757 21.68 -3.50 5.98
C ASP A 757 21.49 -4.85 5.27
N VAL A 758 20.23 -5.28 5.06
CA VAL A 758 19.85 -6.43 4.23
C VAL A 758 18.87 -5.97 3.16
N VAL A 759 19.40 -5.73 1.95
CA VAL A 759 18.66 -5.17 0.82
C VAL A 759 18.22 -6.31 -0.10
N ALA A 760 16.96 -6.72 -0.02
CA ALA A 760 16.48 -7.83 -0.84
C ALA A 760 16.18 -7.40 -2.30
N SER A 761 16.68 -8.16 -3.27
CA SER A 761 16.61 -7.89 -4.73
C SER A 761 15.19 -7.60 -5.25
N ASN A 762 14.17 -8.21 -4.66
CA ASN A 762 12.75 -7.96 -4.95
C ASN A 762 12.33 -6.49 -4.82
N TYR A 763 13.06 -5.66 -4.06
CA TYR A 763 12.81 -4.23 -3.95
C TYR A 763 12.91 -3.56 -5.34
N TYR A 764 13.86 -4.02 -6.15
CA TYR A 764 14.10 -3.56 -7.52
C TYR A 764 13.22 -4.25 -8.56
N LEU A 765 12.76 -5.48 -8.27
CA LEU A 765 11.80 -6.21 -9.11
C LEU A 765 10.34 -5.80 -8.85
N SER A 766 10.08 -4.83 -7.97
CA SER A 766 8.74 -4.41 -7.58
C SER A 766 7.98 -3.82 -8.80
N PRO A 767 8.27 -2.60 -9.29
CA PRO A 767 8.08 -2.25 -10.70
C PRO A 767 9.39 -2.49 -11.49
N MET A 768 9.29 -3.08 -12.67
CA MET A 768 10.44 -3.41 -13.55
C MET A 768 11.39 -2.22 -13.82
N PHE A 769 10.92 -0.97 -13.80
CA PHE A 769 11.80 0.20 -13.93
C PHE A 769 12.80 0.37 -12.76
N ARG A 770 12.51 -0.12 -11.56
CA ARG A 770 13.50 -0.11 -10.47
C ARG A 770 14.68 -1.04 -10.76
N SER A 771 14.53 -2.06 -11.62
CA SER A 771 15.63 -2.90 -12.06
C SER A 771 16.72 -2.11 -12.79
N PHE A 772 16.37 -1.00 -13.45
CA PHE A 772 17.35 -0.10 -14.08
C PHE A 772 18.22 0.65 -13.05
N LEU A 773 17.78 0.79 -11.79
CA LEU A 773 18.57 1.44 -10.75
C LEU A 773 19.80 0.61 -10.34
N LEU A 774 19.72 -0.72 -10.49
CA LEU A 774 20.84 -1.63 -10.23
C LEU A 774 22.01 -1.39 -11.20
N PHE A 775 21.78 -0.67 -12.30
CA PHE A 775 22.82 -0.25 -13.25
C PHE A 775 23.42 1.13 -12.94
N SER A 776 23.08 1.71 -11.79
CA SER A 776 23.51 3.04 -11.39
C SER A 776 24.18 3.02 -10.01
N ASN A 777 25.14 3.92 -9.80
CA ASN A 777 25.64 4.29 -8.47
C ASN A 777 24.82 5.41 -7.81
N THR A 778 23.59 5.67 -8.28
CA THR A 778 22.71 6.69 -7.67
C THR A 778 22.32 6.30 -6.24
N LYS A 779 21.90 7.29 -5.43
CA LYS A 779 21.39 7.09 -4.05
C LYS A 779 20.23 6.09 -3.91
N TRP A 780 19.60 5.68 -5.02
CA TRP A 780 18.51 4.72 -5.07
C TRP A 780 18.99 3.27 -5.21
N ASN A 781 20.23 3.04 -5.65
CA ASN A 781 20.90 1.76 -5.52
C ASN A 781 21.42 1.61 -4.08
N ARG A 782 20.63 0.92 -3.25
CA ARG A 782 20.95 0.60 -1.86
C ARG A 782 21.94 -0.56 -1.72
N MET A 783 22.24 -1.31 -2.80
CA MET A 783 23.18 -2.45 -2.75
C MET A 783 24.64 -2.00 -2.58
N GLY A 784 24.97 -0.76 -2.95
CA GLY A 784 26.36 -0.28 -3.02
C GLY A 784 27.17 -0.85 -4.19
N MET A 785 26.53 -1.62 -5.07
CA MET A 785 27.17 -2.31 -6.20
C MET A 785 26.27 -2.24 -7.44
N ILE A 786 26.86 -1.98 -8.59
CA ILE A 786 26.19 -2.04 -9.90
C ILE A 786 26.08 -3.52 -10.31
N THR A 787 24.91 -3.99 -10.78
CA THR A 787 24.67 -5.42 -11.05
C THR A 787 23.60 -5.64 -12.14
N PRO A 788 23.70 -6.69 -12.98
CA PRO A 788 22.77 -7.00 -14.06
C PRO A 788 21.39 -7.52 -13.63
N GLY A 789 20.83 -7.00 -12.54
CA GLY A 789 19.61 -7.52 -11.93
C GLY A 789 19.83 -8.92 -11.35
N VAL A 790 18.91 -9.83 -11.66
CA VAL A 790 18.91 -11.24 -11.25
C VAL A 790 19.60 -12.17 -12.26
N PHE A 791 20.26 -11.61 -13.27
CA PHE A 791 21.02 -12.38 -14.24
C PHE A 791 22.13 -13.20 -13.54
N GLY A 792 22.29 -14.46 -13.94
CA GLY A 792 23.27 -15.39 -13.35
C GLY A 792 22.92 -15.92 -11.95
N THR A 793 21.72 -15.63 -11.42
CA THR A 793 21.22 -16.27 -10.18
C THR A 793 20.49 -17.58 -10.49
N LEU A 794 20.58 -18.57 -9.61
CA LEU A 794 19.85 -19.84 -9.71
C LEU A 794 18.37 -19.73 -9.35
N ARG A 795 18.01 -18.80 -8.45
CA ARG A 795 16.64 -18.69 -7.90
C ARG A 795 15.91 -17.40 -8.27
N GLY A 796 16.48 -16.58 -9.14
CA GLY A 796 15.90 -15.27 -9.51
C GLY A 796 15.85 -14.28 -8.34
N SER A 797 16.66 -14.48 -7.30
CA SER A 797 16.65 -13.68 -6.08
C SER A 797 17.99 -13.74 -5.33
N PHE A 798 18.43 -12.59 -4.83
CA PHE A 798 19.56 -12.42 -3.92
C PHE A 798 19.28 -11.32 -2.88
N VAL A 799 20.16 -11.17 -1.89
CA VAL A 799 20.23 -10.01 -1.00
C VAL A 799 21.56 -9.28 -1.16
N GLY A 800 21.55 -7.96 -1.11
CA GLY A 800 22.75 -7.15 -0.92
C GLY A 800 23.00 -6.89 0.55
N LEU A 801 24.26 -7.03 0.95
CA LEU A 801 24.80 -6.75 2.28
C LEU A 801 25.78 -5.56 2.12
N PRO A 802 25.29 -4.31 2.05
CA PRO A 802 26.13 -3.15 1.73
C PRO A 802 27.12 -2.76 2.84
N ARG A 803 27.01 -3.34 4.04
CA ARG A 803 27.69 -2.92 5.29
C ARG A 803 27.91 -4.10 6.24
N ASP A 804 28.48 -3.84 7.42
CA ASP A 804 28.55 -4.79 8.54
C ASP A 804 27.12 -5.22 8.93
N THR A 805 26.87 -6.53 8.91
CA THR A 805 25.55 -7.09 9.22
C THR A 805 25.61 -8.60 9.51
N GLU A 806 24.58 -9.10 10.20
CA GLU A 806 24.37 -10.53 10.46
C GLU A 806 23.08 -11.01 9.80
N ILE A 807 23.14 -12.16 9.12
CA ILE A 807 21.99 -12.87 8.55
C ILE A 807 21.96 -14.33 9.01
N ALA A 808 20.77 -14.85 9.26
CA ALA A 808 20.53 -16.25 9.53
C ALA A 808 20.06 -16.97 8.25
N ILE A 809 20.60 -18.15 8.00
CA ILE A 809 20.32 -18.99 6.84
C ILE A 809 19.85 -20.36 7.38
N PRO A 810 18.53 -20.63 7.41
CA PRO A 810 18.00 -21.93 7.79
C PRO A 810 18.25 -22.94 6.66
N VAL A 811 18.75 -24.12 7.03
CA VAL A 811 19.10 -25.22 6.12
C VAL A 811 18.39 -26.48 6.57
N ASP A 812 17.65 -27.15 5.68
CA ASP A 812 17.00 -28.43 5.98
C ASP A 812 17.78 -29.58 5.30
N ILE A 813 18.26 -30.54 6.11
CA ILE A 813 19.06 -31.68 5.66
C ILE A 813 18.20 -32.94 5.70
N ALA A 814 18.02 -33.61 4.56
CA ALA A 814 17.11 -34.74 4.43
C ALA A 814 17.65 -36.05 5.01
N GLU A 815 18.96 -36.31 4.88
CA GLU A 815 19.63 -37.54 5.33
C GLU A 815 20.92 -37.20 6.09
N SER A 816 21.27 -37.96 7.14
CA SER A 816 22.55 -37.75 7.84
C SER A 816 23.71 -38.13 6.93
N GLY A 817 24.70 -37.25 6.78
CA GLY A 817 25.79 -37.44 5.82
C GLY A 817 26.87 -36.37 5.93
N ARG A 818 27.86 -36.45 5.04
CA ARG A 818 28.94 -35.49 4.93
C ARG A 818 28.68 -34.56 3.74
N TYR A 819 28.59 -33.27 4.03
CA TYR A 819 28.21 -32.24 3.07
C TYR A 819 29.36 -31.25 2.86
N ARG A 820 29.58 -30.90 1.59
CA ARG A 820 30.34 -29.73 1.17
C ARG A 820 29.47 -28.49 1.39
N VAL A 821 29.98 -27.50 2.10
CA VAL A 821 29.31 -26.22 2.33
C VAL A 821 29.85 -25.20 1.34
N LEU A 822 29.00 -24.77 0.43
CA LEU A 822 29.32 -23.75 -0.58
C LEU A 822 28.48 -22.51 -0.33
N MET A 823 28.99 -21.35 -0.73
CA MET A 823 28.26 -20.09 -0.67
C MET A 823 28.35 -19.37 -2.01
N ARG A 824 27.21 -18.99 -2.60
CA ARG A 824 27.14 -18.32 -3.90
C ARG A 824 26.97 -16.81 -3.74
N THR A 825 28.00 -16.06 -4.13
CA THR A 825 28.13 -14.64 -3.82
C THR A 825 28.86 -13.86 -4.92
N ALA A 826 28.63 -12.55 -4.96
CA ALA A 826 29.51 -11.56 -5.61
C ALA A 826 30.17 -10.71 -4.52
N ASN A 827 31.46 -10.94 -4.29
CA ASN A 827 32.25 -10.33 -3.21
C ASN A 827 33.21 -9.28 -3.79
N THR A 828 33.33 -8.15 -3.12
CA THR A 828 34.34 -7.13 -3.42
C THR A 828 35.67 -7.51 -2.75
N ALA A 829 35.71 -7.35 -1.43
CA ALA A 829 36.72 -7.86 -0.52
C ALA A 829 36.07 -7.85 0.87
N ASN A 830 35.57 -9.00 1.32
CA ASN A 830 34.67 -9.07 2.48
C ASN A 830 35.23 -10.02 3.55
N THR A 831 35.17 -9.59 4.82
CA THR A 831 35.54 -10.41 5.98
C THR A 831 34.26 -10.95 6.59
N VAL A 832 34.11 -12.28 6.56
CA VAL A 832 32.88 -12.96 6.95
C VAL A 832 33.19 -14.09 7.92
N GLN A 833 32.58 -14.05 9.11
CA GLN A 833 32.53 -15.19 10.03
C GLN A 833 31.25 -15.97 9.77
N VAL A 834 31.37 -17.29 9.60
CA VAL A 834 30.25 -18.20 9.36
C VAL A 834 30.20 -19.22 10.48
N THR A 835 29.07 -19.27 11.20
CA THR A 835 28.89 -20.15 12.36
C THR A 835 27.64 -21.01 12.22
N ALA A 836 27.76 -22.31 12.52
CA ALA A 836 26.63 -23.22 12.68
C ALA A 836 26.89 -24.12 13.90
N PRO A 837 26.51 -23.70 15.12
CA PRO A 837 26.83 -24.43 16.35
C PRO A 837 26.29 -25.87 16.39
N SER A 838 25.19 -26.14 15.68
CA SER A 838 24.60 -27.49 15.55
C SER A 838 25.39 -28.44 14.65
N LEU A 839 26.31 -27.89 13.83
CA LEU A 839 27.21 -28.62 12.92
C LEU A 839 28.68 -28.52 13.35
N GLY A 840 28.96 -27.86 14.48
CA GLY A 840 30.33 -27.63 14.96
C GLY A 840 31.17 -26.69 14.09
N PHE A 841 30.53 -25.87 13.25
CA PHE A 841 31.17 -24.97 12.30
C PHE A 841 31.31 -23.56 12.90
N ASP A 842 32.51 -22.99 12.87
CA ASP A 842 32.82 -21.61 13.31
C ASP A 842 34.17 -21.20 12.66
N GLU A 843 34.10 -20.56 11.50
CA GLU A 843 35.26 -20.21 10.68
C GLU A 843 35.14 -18.77 10.15
N THR A 844 36.29 -18.10 9.95
CA THR A 844 36.36 -16.74 9.40
C THR A 844 37.11 -16.73 8.09
N PHE A 845 36.50 -16.12 7.07
CA PHE A 845 37.00 -16.07 5.70
C PHE A 845 37.23 -14.63 5.24
N GLU A 846 38.29 -14.39 4.46
CA GLU A 846 38.36 -13.24 3.56
C GLU A 846 37.91 -13.73 2.18
N LEU A 847 36.85 -13.10 1.64
CA LEU A 847 36.16 -13.54 0.44
C LEU A 847 36.28 -12.48 -0.66
N ARG A 848 36.62 -12.94 -1.87
CA ARG A 848 36.75 -12.12 -3.08
C ARG A 848 36.17 -12.89 -4.25
N SER A 849 35.44 -12.20 -5.13
CA SER A 849 35.05 -12.82 -6.40
C SER A 849 36.19 -12.71 -7.41
N PRO A 850 36.21 -13.59 -8.43
CA PRO A 850 37.17 -13.48 -9.51
C PRO A 850 37.09 -12.12 -10.24
N PRO A 851 38.20 -11.55 -10.75
CA PRO A 851 38.22 -10.24 -11.43
C PRO A 851 37.32 -10.14 -12.68
N GLU A 852 36.98 -11.26 -13.29
CA GLU A 852 36.00 -11.37 -14.37
C GLU A 852 34.57 -11.10 -13.88
N ASN A 853 34.25 -11.51 -12.65
CA ASN A 853 32.92 -11.43 -12.03
C ASN A 853 32.68 -10.13 -11.25
N VAL A 854 33.69 -9.57 -10.57
CA VAL A 854 33.57 -8.27 -9.89
C VAL A 854 34.74 -7.37 -10.28
N LYS A 855 34.42 -6.22 -10.88
CA LYS A 855 35.40 -5.22 -11.34
C LYS A 855 35.17 -3.89 -10.61
N PHE A 856 36.24 -3.14 -10.43
CA PHE A 856 36.19 -1.79 -9.86
C PHE A 856 36.48 -0.76 -10.94
N TYR A 857 35.77 0.36 -10.92
CA TYR A 857 35.98 1.48 -11.83
C TYR A 857 35.99 2.80 -11.04
N PRO A 858 36.71 3.84 -11.51
CA PRO A 858 36.63 5.17 -10.91
C PRO A 858 35.19 5.70 -10.95
N VAL A 859 34.75 6.40 -9.90
CA VAL A 859 33.38 6.96 -9.82
C VAL A 859 33.06 7.92 -10.98
N ASP A 860 34.04 8.72 -11.41
CA ASP A 860 33.87 9.70 -12.49
C ASP A 860 33.70 9.04 -13.86
N ASP A 861 34.50 7.99 -14.14
CA ASP A 861 34.61 7.35 -15.46
C ASP A 861 33.65 6.14 -15.61
N VAL A 862 32.92 5.73 -14.57
CA VAL A 862 32.08 4.50 -14.60
C VAL A 862 30.94 4.54 -15.63
N TYR A 863 30.60 5.72 -16.16
CA TYR A 863 29.59 5.86 -17.23
C TYR A 863 30.16 6.01 -18.65
N ASP A 864 31.49 6.07 -18.78
CA ASP A 864 32.15 6.23 -20.08
C ASP A 864 32.29 4.90 -20.82
N THR A 865 32.34 4.97 -22.15
CA THR A 865 32.41 3.79 -23.04
C THR A 865 33.82 3.22 -23.17
N ASP A 866 34.85 4.02 -22.94
CA ASP A 866 36.27 3.64 -23.00
C ASP A 866 36.91 3.43 -21.61
N ARG A 867 36.10 3.33 -20.55
CA ARG A 867 36.57 3.13 -19.18
C ARG A 867 37.43 1.88 -18.99
N VAL A 868 38.37 1.97 -18.04
CA VAL A 868 39.28 0.87 -17.71
C VAL A 868 39.07 0.44 -16.25
N ALA A 869 39.04 -0.87 -16.02
CA ALA A 869 38.92 -1.42 -14.68
C ALA A 869 40.21 -1.20 -13.87
N VAL A 870 40.06 -0.85 -12.60
CA VAL A 870 41.17 -0.73 -11.64
C VAL A 870 41.52 -2.13 -11.13
N ASP A 871 42.82 -2.48 -11.16
CA ASP A 871 43.32 -3.71 -10.57
C ASP A 871 43.33 -3.60 -9.04
N ALA A 872 42.23 -4.05 -8.43
CA ALA A 872 42.02 -4.11 -7.00
C ALA A 872 42.59 -5.38 -6.33
N SER A 873 43.21 -6.30 -7.09
CA SER A 873 43.62 -7.62 -6.58
C SER A 873 44.66 -7.56 -5.45
N GLY A 874 45.49 -6.52 -5.45
CA GLY A 874 46.50 -6.27 -4.42
C GLY A 874 46.05 -5.43 -3.22
N MET A 875 44.82 -4.89 -3.23
CA MET A 875 44.30 -4.03 -2.16
C MET A 875 43.72 -4.87 -1.02
N SER A 876 44.04 -4.54 0.23
CA SER A 876 43.43 -5.12 1.43
C SER A 876 41.94 -4.78 1.56
N VAL A 877 41.20 -5.54 2.38
CA VAL A 877 39.78 -5.28 2.70
C VAL A 877 39.56 -3.83 3.15
N SER A 878 40.44 -3.29 3.99
CA SER A 878 40.38 -1.91 4.47
C SER A 878 40.69 -0.87 3.39
N GLU A 879 41.61 -1.15 2.45
CA GLU A 879 41.90 -0.22 1.35
C GLU A 879 40.73 -0.16 0.34
N ILE A 880 39.97 -1.26 0.18
CA ILE A 880 38.71 -1.24 -0.57
C ILE A 880 37.63 -0.48 0.21
N GLU A 881 37.60 -0.61 1.54
CA GLU A 881 36.63 0.08 2.42
C GLU A 881 36.83 1.60 2.45
N ASP A 882 38.08 2.07 2.43
CA ASP A 882 38.38 3.50 2.32
C ASP A 882 38.06 4.05 0.91
N ALA A 883 38.13 3.21 -0.14
CA ALA A 883 37.92 3.62 -1.54
C ALA A 883 36.46 3.51 -2.03
N VAL A 884 35.66 2.58 -1.50
CA VAL A 884 34.27 2.35 -1.94
C VAL A 884 33.30 2.98 -0.93
N PRO A 885 32.37 3.86 -1.34
CA PRO A 885 31.97 4.19 -2.71
C PRO A 885 32.49 5.54 -3.24
N GLU A 886 33.43 6.20 -2.56
CA GLU A 886 33.83 7.59 -2.86
C GLU A 886 34.82 7.73 -4.03
N GLU A 887 35.75 6.78 -4.19
CA GLU A 887 36.73 6.75 -5.29
C GLU A 887 36.41 5.65 -6.31
N LEU A 888 35.94 4.49 -5.85
CA LEU A 888 35.68 3.30 -6.66
C LEU A 888 34.22 2.82 -6.58
N VAL A 889 33.71 2.35 -7.72
CA VAL A 889 32.42 1.66 -7.83
C VAL A 889 32.65 0.19 -8.18
N ALA A 890 32.07 -0.71 -7.40
CA ALA A 890 32.03 -2.13 -7.71
C ALA A 890 30.92 -2.45 -8.75
N VAL A 891 31.28 -3.20 -9.80
CA VAL A 891 30.39 -3.68 -10.86
C VAL A 891 30.44 -5.21 -10.91
N ASN A 892 29.30 -5.84 -10.67
CA ASN A 892 29.08 -7.28 -10.76
C ASN A 892 28.74 -7.69 -12.20
N PHE A 893 29.32 -8.79 -12.66
CA PHE A 893 29.07 -9.46 -13.92
C PHE A 893 28.63 -10.92 -13.77
N GLY A 894 28.83 -11.55 -12.61
CA GLY A 894 28.54 -12.95 -12.37
C GLY A 894 28.71 -13.36 -10.91
N TYR A 895 27.98 -14.40 -10.50
CA TYR A 895 28.11 -14.97 -9.15
C TYR A 895 29.21 -16.04 -9.13
N SER A 896 29.77 -16.28 -7.94
CA SER A 896 30.88 -17.23 -7.74
C SER A 896 30.65 -18.09 -6.50
N TYR A 897 31.08 -19.36 -6.54
CA TYR A 897 31.11 -20.21 -5.36
C TYR A 897 32.33 -19.96 -4.50
N GLN A 898 32.09 -19.87 -3.19
CA GLN A 898 33.10 -19.87 -2.14
C GLN A 898 32.98 -21.22 -1.42
N ASP A 899 34.00 -22.08 -1.52
CA ASP A 899 34.05 -23.36 -0.78
C ASP A 899 34.44 -23.07 0.67
N LEU A 900 33.50 -23.28 1.59
CA LEU A 900 33.69 -23.06 3.03
C LEU A 900 34.17 -24.34 3.75
N GLY A 901 34.40 -25.43 3.02
CA GLY A 901 34.83 -26.72 3.54
C GLY A 901 33.69 -27.72 3.69
N VAL A 902 33.86 -28.67 4.62
CA VAL A 902 32.95 -29.81 4.81
C VAL A 902 32.42 -29.90 6.23
N VAL A 903 31.18 -30.35 6.38
CA VAL A 903 30.52 -30.63 7.65
C VAL A 903 29.95 -32.04 7.65
N ASP A 904 30.06 -32.74 8.78
CA ASP A 904 29.25 -33.93 9.05
C ASP A 904 27.95 -33.46 9.71
N ALA A 905 26.81 -33.79 9.10
CA ALA A 905 25.51 -33.27 9.49
C ALA A 905 24.48 -34.40 9.70
N ASP A 906 23.55 -34.18 10.63
CA ASP A 906 22.42 -35.07 10.86
C ASP A 906 21.18 -34.62 10.08
N ALA A 907 20.25 -35.54 9.81
CA ALA A 907 18.97 -35.18 9.20
C ALA A 907 18.14 -34.27 10.14
N GLY A 908 17.77 -33.09 9.65
CA GLY A 908 17.01 -32.09 10.39
C GLY A 908 17.25 -30.65 9.92
N THR A 909 16.65 -29.69 10.64
CA THR A 909 16.84 -28.26 10.41
C THR A 909 18.06 -27.75 11.19
N HIS A 910 18.98 -27.12 10.48
CA HIS A 910 20.15 -26.43 10.99
C HIS A 910 20.08 -24.94 10.63
N THR A 911 20.92 -24.12 11.25
CA THR A 911 21.02 -22.69 10.95
C THR A 911 22.48 -22.30 10.89
N PHE A 912 22.87 -21.68 9.79
CA PHE A 912 24.12 -20.92 9.69
C PHE A 912 23.82 -19.45 10.01
N SER A 913 24.63 -18.82 10.87
CA SER A 913 24.74 -17.36 10.96
C SER A 913 25.94 -16.92 10.14
N LEU A 914 25.73 -15.93 9.29
CA LEU A 914 26.75 -15.25 8.50
C LEU A 914 26.87 -13.83 9.04
N GLN A 915 28.00 -13.53 9.67
CA GLN A 915 28.35 -12.21 10.16
C GLN A 915 29.44 -11.60 9.27
N LYS A 916 29.09 -10.56 8.52
CA LYS A 916 30.00 -9.77 7.69
C LYS A 916 30.46 -8.55 8.48
N THR A 917 31.77 -8.32 8.63
CA THR A 917 32.30 -7.30 9.57
C THR A 917 32.91 -6.06 8.92
N ASP A 918 33.13 -6.08 7.60
CA ASP A 918 33.59 -4.93 6.79
C ASP A 918 32.44 -4.03 6.33
N GLN A 919 32.73 -2.82 5.83
CA GLN A 919 31.73 -1.94 5.19
C GLN A 919 31.66 -2.07 3.66
N ASN A 920 32.38 -3.01 3.03
CA ASN A 920 32.36 -3.19 1.58
C ASN A 920 31.05 -3.83 1.10
N PRO A 921 30.54 -3.53 -0.10
CA PRO A 921 29.31 -4.13 -0.60
C PRO A 921 29.52 -5.59 -1.04
N MET A 922 28.57 -6.45 -0.71
CA MET A 922 28.55 -7.88 -1.04
C MET A 922 27.15 -8.29 -1.51
N LEU A 923 27.03 -9.15 -2.52
CA LEU A 923 25.77 -9.80 -2.89
C LEU A 923 25.80 -11.28 -2.48
N PHE A 924 24.76 -11.73 -1.81
CA PHE A 924 24.58 -13.10 -1.34
C PHE A 924 23.31 -13.69 -1.95
N GLU A 925 23.44 -14.77 -2.73
CA GLU A 925 22.30 -15.52 -3.24
C GLU A 925 21.82 -16.57 -2.22
N GLY A 926 22.73 -17.40 -1.75
CA GLY A 926 22.41 -18.50 -0.84
C GLY A 926 23.62 -19.31 -0.41
N MET A 927 23.35 -20.25 0.50
CA MET A 927 24.26 -21.30 0.93
C MET A 927 23.77 -22.63 0.38
N MET A 928 24.70 -23.47 -0.08
CA MET A 928 24.42 -24.75 -0.70
C MET A 928 25.09 -25.87 0.08
N LEU A 929 24.34 -26.93 0.40
CA LEU A 929 24.88 -28.14 0.99
C LEU A 929 24.75 -29.29 0.00
N VAL A 930 25.88 -29.67 -0.60
CA VAL A 930 25.96 -30.77 -1.58
C VAL A 930 26.67 -31.95 -0.91
N PRO A 931 26.23 -33.21 -1.05
CA PRO A 931 26.97 -34.36 -0.54
C PRO A 931 28.42 -34.35 -1.07
N ASP A 932 29.41 -34.54 -0.18
CA ASP A 932 30.84 -34.30 -0.52
C ASP A 932 31.37 -35.28 -1.58
N ASP A 933 30.81 -36.48 -1.65
CA ASP A 933 31.10 -37.48 -2.68
C ASP A 933 30.49 -37.13 -4.04
N VAL A 934 29.25 -36.60 -4.05
CA VAL A 934 28.62 -36.04 -5.25
C VAL A 934 29.43 -34.85 -5.76
N TYR A 935 29.71 -33.86 -4.91
CA TYR A 935 30.46 -32.65 -5.30
C TYR A 935 31.81 -32.97 -5.96
N GLN A 936 32.55 -33.95 -5.44
CA GLN A 936 33.85 -34.37 -5.98
C GLN A 936 33.76 -35.12 -7.33
N THR A 937 32.56 -35.49 -7.76
CA THR A 937 32.29 -36.28 -8.99
C THR A 937 31.29 -35.61 -9.94
N LEU A 938 30.93 -34.35 -9.70
CA LEU A 938 30.09 -33.56 -10.60
C LEU A 938 30.84 -33.30 -11.91
N GLU A 939 30.23 -33.75 -13.01
CA GLU A 939 30.61 -33.48 -14.39
C GLU A 939 29.35 -32.99 -15.13
N LEU A 940 29.53 -32.31 -16.28
CA LEU A 940 28.39 -31.91 -17.09
C LEU A 940 27.59 -33.14 -17.57
N PRO A 941 26.25 -33.12 -17.48
CA PRO A 941 25.42 -34.21 -18.01
C PRO A 941 25.67 -34.45 -19.50
N THR A 942 25.66 -35.72 -19.93
CA THR A 942 26.02 -36.10 -21.31
C THR A 942 25.07 -35.58 -22.40
N ASP A 943 23.89 -35.11 -22.01
CA ASP A 943 22.87 -34.44 -22.82
C ASP A 943 23.03 -32.90 -22.85
N VAL A 944 24.05 -32.36 -22.19
CA VAL A 944 24.44 -30.96 -22.19
C VAL A 944 25.78 -30.81 -22.93
N VAL A 945 25.84 -29.87 -23.87
CA VAL A 945 27.01 -29.65 -24.75
C VAL A 945 27.45 -28.17 -24.67
N PRO A 946 28.63 -27.87 -24.10
CA PRO A 946 29.20 -26.52 -24.09
C PRO A 946 29.34 -25.90 -25.48
N ILE A 947 29.12 -24.60 -25.56
CA ILE A 947 29.32 -23.81 -26.78
C ILE A 947 30.79 -23.36 -26.86
N THR A 948 31.63 -24.14 -27.53
CA THR A 948 33.07 -23.85 -27.68
C THR A 948 33.39 -22.77 -28.71
N ASP A 949 32.58 -22.63 -29.77
CA ASP A 949 32.61 -21.47 -30.67
C ASP A 949 31.17 -20.99 -30.99
N PRO A 950 30.77 -19.79 -30.52
CA PRO A 950 29.51 -19.16 -30.89
C PRO A 950 29.28 -18.91 -32.40
N ASN A 951 30.29 -19.09 -33.26
CA ASN A 951 30.15 -19.01 -34.72
C ASN A 951 29.80 -20.37 -35.37
N GLU A 952 29.83 -21.48 -34.62
CA GLU A 952 29.40 -22.81 -35.09
C GLU A 952 27.90 -23.09 -34.82
N LEU A 953 27.22 -22.18 -34.12
CA LEU A 953 25.78 -22.23 -33.90
C LEU A 953 25.01 -21.95 -35.20
N ASP A 954 23.85 -22.59 -35.38
CA ASP A 954 22.94 -22.25 -36.48
C ASP A 954 22.35 -20.82 -36.28
N CYS A 955 22.00 -20.12 -37.36
CA CYS A 955 21.54 -18.71 -37.29
C CYS A 955 22.54 -17.75 -36.60
N SER A 956 23.85 -18.07 -36.55
CA SER A 956 24.87 -17.26 -35.86
C SER A 956 25.47 -16.14 -36.70
N GLU A 957 24.84 -15.76 -37.82
CA GLU A 957 25.39 -14.75 -38.71
C GLU A 957 25.56 -13.41 -37.98
N ARG A 958 26.77 -12.84 -38.07
CA ARG A 958 27.02 -11.51 -37.51
C ARG A 958 26.39 -10.45 -38.39
N THR A 959 25.53 -9.64 -37.80
CA THR A 959 24.95 -8.44 -38.41
C THR A 959 25.66 -7.20 -37.90
N GLU A 960 25.84 -6.21 -38.77
CA GLU A 960 26.37 -4.88 -38.41
C GLU A 960 25.52 -4.29 -37.26
N SER A 961 26.16 -4.01 -36.12
CA SER A 961 25.46 -3.49 -34.93
C SER A 961 25.23 -1.99 -35.09
N SER A 962 24.03 -1.51 -34.74
CA SER A 962 23.66 -0.10 -34.91
C SER A 962 23.87 0.78 -33.66
N GLY A 963 24.47 0.21 -32.61
CA GLY A 963 24.86 0.94 -31.40
C GLY A 963 26.18 1.72 -31.58
N PRO A 964 26.49 2.67 -30.68
CA PRO A 964 27.82 3.26 -30.62
C PRO A 964 28.85 2.20 -30.19
N ASP A 965 29.88 2.06 -31.03
CA ASP A 965 31.06 1.20 -30.91
C ASP A 965 30.88 -0.34 -30.97
N ASP A 966 31.90 -0.99 -31.53
CA ASP A 966 31.95 -2.41 -31.91
C ASP A 966 32.14 -3.32 -30.69
N GLY A 967 31.05 -3.55 -29.97
CA GLY A 967 30.98 -4.50 -28.85
C GLY A 967 31.14 -3.83 -27.50
N TYR A 968 30.33 -4.30 -26.55
CA TYR A 968 30.28 -3.82 -25.17
C TYR A 968 29.86 -2.36 -24.96
N VAL A 969 28.57 -2.09 -25.15
CA VAL A 969 27.91 -1.00 -24.42
C VAL A 969 27.46 -1.57 -23.07
N ASP A 970 28.21 -1.30 -22.01
CA ASP A 970 27.86 -1.65 -20.63
C ASP A 970 26.47 -1.09 -20.29
N ALA A 971 25.71 -1.80 -19.46
CA ALA A 971 24.47 -1.27 -18.93
C ALA A 971 24.69 -0.15 -17.89
N ALA A 972 25.92 0.06 -17.40
CA ALA A 972 26.32 1.28 -16.72
C ALA A 972 27.01 2.33 -17.63
N ALA A 973 27.19 2.13 -18.95
CA ALA A 973 27.90 3.07 -19.85
C ALA A 973 26.95 3.98 -20.67
N ASN A 974 25.93 4.57 -20.04
CA ASN A 974 25.03 5.53 -20.70
C ASN A 974 25.10 6.90 -20.01
N PRO A 975 25.43 7.99 -20.72
CA PRO A 975 25.45 9.34 -20.14
C PRO A 975 24.06 9.86 -19.72
N GLU A 976 22.95 9.27 -20.19
CA GLU A 976 21.61 9.54 -19.61
C GLU A 976 21.42 8.93 -18.20
N HIS A 977 22.41 8.18 -17.70
CA HIS A 977 22.49 7.66 -16.33
C HIS A 977 23.67 8.21 -15.54
N ALA A 978 24.54 9.01 -16.15
CA ALA A 978 25.51 9.81 -15.41
C ALA A 978 24.76 10.59 -14.33
N ASN A 979 25.25 10.52 -13.10
CA ASN A 979 24.53 11.05 -11.95
C ASN A 979 24.09 12.48 -12.23
N LEU A 980 22.80 12.74 -12.05
CA LEU A 980 22.39 14.01 -11.45
C LEU A 980 23.28 14.17 -10.21
N THR A 981 24.24 15.09 -10.25
CA THR A 981 25.28 15.28 -9.23
C THR A 981 24.67 15.34 -7.83
N GLN A 982 25.41 15.19 -6.72
CA GLN A 982 24.74 15.39 -5.42
C GLN A 982 24.11 16.79 -5.32
N ASP A 983 24.65 17.78 -6.04
CA ASP A 983 24.06 19.10 -6.23
C ASP A 983 22.95 19.20 -7.30
N GLU A 984 22.66 18.18 -8.12
CA GLU A 984 21.45 18.07 -8.98
C GLU A 984 20.45 17.02 -8.49
N LEU A 985 20.84 16.06 -7.63
CA LEU A 985 19.94 15.26 -6.81
C LEU A 985 19.50 16.03 -5.58
N LEU A 986 20.34 16.94 -5.09
CA LEU A 986 19.87 18.16 -4.45
C LEU A 986 19.14 18.96 -5.51
N ASN A 987 19.72 19.65 -6.51
CA ASN A 987 18.97 20.56 -7.41
C ASN A 987 17.83 19.99 -8.28
N LEU A 988 17.33 18.77 -8.04
CA LEU A 988 16.05 18.26 -8.54
C LEU A 988 15.16 17.70 -7.41
N ALA A 989 15.71 17.44 -6.23
CA ALA A 989 14.98 17.53 -4.96
C ALA A 989 14.96 18.97 -4.36
N ALA A 990 15.65 19.93 -5.02
CA ALA A 990 16.07 21.22 -4.47
C ALA A 990 16.32 22.34 -5.48
N ALA A 991 16.24 22.11 -6.81
CA ALA A 991 15.87 23.12 -7.82
C ALA A 991 14.53 22.77 -8.52
N ASP A 992 13.83 21.80 -7.94
CA ASP A 992 12.40 21.97 -7.62
C ASP A 992 12.19 22.63 -6.22
N VAL A 993 13.27 23.09 -5.55
CA VAL A 993 13.28 23.98 -4.37
C VAL A 993 14.24 25.17 -4.58
N GLY A 994 14.52 25.50 -5.83
CA GLY A 994 15.08 26.77 -6.23
C GLY A 994 13.89 27.70 -6.29
N ASP A 995 13.40 28.09 -5.10
CA ASP A 995 12.10 28.72 -4.85
C ASP A 995 11.09 28.45 -5.97
N LEU A 996 10.50 27.25 -5.99
CA LEU A 996 9.16 27.10 -6.57
C LEU A 996 8.24 27.96 -5.71
N GLU A 997 8.20 29.26 -6.00
CA GLU A 997 7.27 30.22 -5.44
C GLU A 997 5.88 29.58 -5.60
N PRO A 998 5.28 29.10 -4.50
CA PRO A 998 4.22 28.10 -4.60
C PRO A 998 3.10 28.69 -5.44
N PRO A 999 2.70 28.04 -6.55
CA PRO A 999 2.48 28.64 -7.87
C PRO A 999 1.82 30.03 -7.83
N ALA A 1000 2.64 31.08 -7.68
CA ALA A 1000 2.25 32.49 -7.49
C ALA A 1000 1.06 32.74 -6.51
N GLY A 1001 0.79 31.81 -5.60
CA GLY A 1001 -0.55 31.61 -5.00
C GLY A 1001 -0.62 30.79 -3.72
N GLY A 1002 0.48 30.13 -3.33
CA GLY A 1002 0.74 29.70 -1.95
C GLY A 1002 1.25 30.84 -1.06
N VAL A 1003 1.62 31.98 -1.66
CA VAL A 1003 1.61 33.25 -0.92
C VAL A 1003 0.15 33.57 -0.54
N VAL A 1004 -0.04 33.93 0.72
CA VAL A 1004 -1.24 34.29 1.49
C VAL A 1004 -2.41 34.95 0.73
N GLY A 1005 -2.19 35.57 -0.44
CA GLY A 1005 -3.19 36.19 -1.32
C GLY A 1005 -4.48 35.37 -1.54
N SER A 1006 -4.37 34.10 -1.92
CA SER A 1006 -5.56 33.26 -2.20
C SER A 1006 -6.33 32.82 -0.93
N SER A 1007 -5.72 32.95 0.26
CA SER A 1007 -6.36 32.61 1.53
C SER A 1007 -7.39 33.66 1.98
N TRP A 1008 -7.22 34.92 1.59
CA TRP A 1008 -8.06 36.04 2.04
C TRP A 1008 -9.50 35.95 1.56
N ILE A 1009 -9.80 35.27 0.44
CA ILE A 1009 -11.18 35.08 -0.03
C ILE A 1009 -11.93 34.11 0.90
N GLY A 1010 -11.33 32.96 1.24
CA GLY A 1010 -11.92 31.99 2.16
C GLY A 1010 -12.09 32.56 3.58
N VAL A 1011 -11.07 33.27 4.08
CA VAL A 1011 -11.12 33.99 5.36
C VAL A 1011 -12.17 35.11 5.32
N GLY A 1012 -12.19 35.91 4.25
CA GLY A 1012 -13.14 37.02 4.05
C GLY A 1012 -14.59 36.57 3.96
N VAL A 1013 -14.87 35.49 3.22
CA VAL A 1013 -16.20 34.86 3.18
C VAL A 1013 -16.60 34.31 4.55
N THR A 1014 -15.68 33.68 5.27
CA THR A 1014 -15.94 33.19 6.64
C THR A 1014 -16.25 34.34 7.60
N VAL A 1015 -15.48 35.44 7.56
CA VAL A 1015 -15.73 36.66 8.33
C VAL A 1015 -17.07 37.30 7.94
N LEU A 1016 -17.40 37.37 6.65
CA LEU A 1016 -18.68 37.87 6.16
C LEU A 1016 -19.85 37.03 6.68
N ILE A 1017 -19.77 35.70 6.64
CA ILE A 1017 -20.79 34.77 7.17
C ILE A 1017 -20.96 34.95 8.69
N LEU A 1018 -19.86 35.12 9.43
CA LEU A 1018 -19.90 35.37 10.88
C LEU A 1018 -20.54 36.74 11.19
N LEU A 1019 -20.16 37.80 10.47
CA LEU A 1019 -20.73 39.14 10.60
C LEU A 1019 -22.22 39.14 10.25
N MET A 1020 -22.61 38.55 9.11
CA MET A 1020 -24.02 38.43 8.69
C MET A 1020 -24.84 37.59 9.66
N SER A 1021 -24.32 36.48 10.17
CA SER A 1021 -25.00 35.68 11.20
C SER A 1021 -25.20 36.48 12.49
N GLY A 1022 -24.18 37.22 12.93
CA GLY A 1022 -24.27 38.12 14.08
C GLY A 1022 -25.25 39.28 13.87
N LEU A 1023 -25.26 39.89 12.68
CA LEU A 1023 -26.18 40.95 12.28
C LEU A 1023 -27.62 40.45 12.19
N ILE A 1024 -27.88 39.28 11.62
CA ILE A 1024 -29.22 38.68 11.54
C ILE A 1024 -29.76 38.38 12.95
N VAL A 1025 -28.93 37.81 13.84
CA VAL A 1025 -29.31 37.59 15.25
C VAL A 1025 -29.60 38.93 15.95
N ARG A 1026 -28.78 39.97 15.74
CA ARG A 1026 -28.95 41.30 16.34
C ARG A 1026 -30.13 42.10 15.76
N TRP A 1027 -30.43 41.92 14.48
CA TRP A 1027 -31.57 42.55 13.81
C TRP A 1027 -32.88 41.89 14.24
N ARG A 1028 -32.94 40.55 14.25
CA ARG A 1028 -34.08 39.80 14.81
C ARG A 1028 -34.32 40.07 16.29
N SER A 1029 -33.30 40.40 17.07
CA SER A 1029 -33.46 40.84 18.48
C SER A 1029 -33.89 42.30 18.64
N ARG A 1030 -34.07 43.06 17.55
CA ARG A 1030 -34.46 44.48 17.54
C ARG A 1030 -35.74 44.77 16.74
N SER A 1031 -36.08 43.95 15.75
CA SER A 1031 -37.18 44.21 14.81
C SER A 1031 -38.56 43.70 15.26
N ARG A 1032 -39.14 44.35 16.28
CA ARG A 1032 -40.48 44.97 16.20
C ARG A 1032 -40.76 45.81 17.46
N PRO A 1033 -41.19 47.07 17.33
CA PRO A 1033 -41.79 47.84 18.41
C PRO A 1033 -43.30 47.56 18.56
N ASP A 1034 -43.84 47.98 19.70
CA ASP A 1034 -45.23 48.27 20.05
C ASP A 1034 -46.27 47.12 19.97
N ASP A 1035 -46.46 46.42 21.10
CA ASP A 1035 -47.81 46.01 21.55
C ASP A 1035 -48.33 47.16 22.45
N PRO A 1036 -49.59 47.62 22.32
CA PRO A 1036 -50.12 48.72 23.12
C PRO A 1036 -50.24 48.36 24.60
N ALA A 1037 -50.07 49.35 25.48
CA ALA A 1037 -50.17 49.18 26.93
C ALA A 1037 -51.59 48.76 27.35
N PRO A 1038 -51.74 47.92 28.39
CA PRO A 1038 -53.02 47.75 29.08
C PRO A 1038 -53.36 49.02 29.86
N ASP A 1039 -54.63 49.43 29.83
CA ASP A 1039 -55.12 50.66 30.44
C ASP A 1039 -54.91 50.74 31.97
N ASP A 1040 -54.73 51.97 32.48
CA ASP A 1040 -54.70 52.29 33.90
C ASP A 1040 -56.07 52.00 34.58
N PRO A 1041 -56.11 51.35 35.75
CA PRO A 1041 -57.25 51.42 36.65
C PRO A 1041 -57.18 52.69 37.53
N ALA A 1042 -58.30 53.41 37.59
CA ALA A 1042 -58.50 54.58 38.47
C ALA A 1042 -58.64 54.17 39.97
N PRO A 1043 -58.51 55.10 40.93
CA PRO A 1043 -58.29 54.76 42.34
C PRO A 1043 -59.55 54.61 43.20
N ASP A 1044 -59.41 53.74 44.21
CA ASP A 1044 -59.98 53.69 45.58
C ASP A 1044 -61.49 53.82 45.89
N ASP A 1045 -61.83 53.10 46.97
CA ASP A 1045 -63.01 53.14 47.87
C ASP A 1045 -64.38 52.60 47.41
N PRO A 1046 -65.23 52.09 48.34
CA PRO A 1046 -64.98 51.53 49.70
C PRO A 1046 -65.67 50.14 49.90
N PRO A 1047 -65.61 49.49 51.09
CA PRO A 1047 -66.11 48.12 51.27
C PRO A 1047 -67.62 48.06 51.60
N SER A 1048 -68.25 46.93 51.27
CA SER A 1048 -69.55 46.53 51.83
C SER A 1048 -69.64 45.02 52.01
N ASP A 1049 -70.16 44.65 53.17
CA ASP A 1049 -70.35 43.30 53.69
C ASP A 1049 -71.38 42.44 52.93
N ASP A 1050 -71.50 41.21 53.45
CA ASP A 1050 -72.69 40.34 53.52
C ASP A 1050 -72.99 39.26 52.46
N ASP A 1051 -73.35 38.12 53.07
CA ASP A 1051 -74.10 36.92 52.66
C ASP A 1051 -73.56 36.04 51.51
N ASP A 1052 -73.19 34.77 51.78
CA ASP A 1052 -74.11 33.64 52.06
C ASP A 1052 -75.17 33.45 50.96
N ASP A 1053 -74.98 32.47 50.07
CA ASP A 1053 -75.74 31.22 50.22
C ASP A 1053 -75.22 30.06 49.35
N ASP A 1054 -74.90 28.97 50.04
CA ASP A 1054 -75.33 27.59 49.81
C ASP A 1054 -75.17 26.79 48.48
N LYS A 1055 -74.87 25.50 48.74
CA LYS A 1055 -75.30 24.27 48.05
C LYS A 1055 -74.70 23.84 46.69
N GLU A 1056 -73.73 22.92 46.82
CA GLU A 1056 -73.91 21.45 46.61
C GLU A 1056 -74.26 20.87 45.21
N PRO A 1057 -73.90 19.59 44.93
CA PRO A 1057 -72.98 19.35 43.81
C PRO A 1057 -73.37 18.15 42.90
N THR A 1058 -72.36 17.60 42.23
CA THR A 1058 -72.28 16.25 41.60
C THR A 1058 -72.96 16.01 40.24
N SER A 1059 -72.10 15.75 39.24
CA SER A 1059 -71.91 14.39 38.70
C SER A 1059 -70.50 14.20 38.15
#